data_AF-A0A952NUL1-F1
#
_entry.id   AF-A0A952NUL1-F1
#
_cell.length_a   1.000
_cell.length_b   1.000
_cell.length_c   1.000
_cell.angle_alpha   90.00
_cell.angle_beta   90.00
_cell.angle_gamma   90.00
#
_symmetry.space_group_name_H-M   'P 1'
#
loop_
_entity.id
_entity.type
_entity.pdbx_description
1 polymer ?
#
loop_
_entity_poly.entity_id
_entity_poly.type
_entity_poly.pdbx_seq_one_letter_code
_entity_poly.pdbx_strand_id
1 'polypeptide(L)'
;MPENPPTAPQPPHGEGASDRFRRLSASGAHDPQPSLGDTQPSQPVAATPSDTQPQSPLPPDEAPTLFGEPLIPAGDYPAPPPLGHTPAGPRPSMDEFGMPLPRRVAESDPEATRVTGAAYRHSRATRPQNAETTQPLPSGAGWGARLKHWWQRVGRMGCLPRVLVYGGIAAILLVMAGLAFAFYEYYAIASTLPSVADLHARGSQFETTRILDANGNLLYEILDPNAGRRTYVPLEDISPYMLAATIATEDKEFYNHPGFNVMSIARAYFQNRSDGEIVSGASTITQQLARMLLFSPEEATQRTYLRKVREAILAAEITRRYSKDEILELYLNEIYFGNLAYGVEAAAETYFGTRASELTLAQASFLAGLPQAPSVYDVYVDREAALGRQQTVLRLIYTLSDEAGCIYVSNSPERVCVSLDEAAAAGLAMLEYTFNPPGVQMRYPHWVQYIRSLLEAQYDPQTIYRSGFTVHTTLLPELQDMAQATLSEHVAALQDKLVGSGALVALRPSDGYILAMVGSADFYNEAIDGQINMALMPRQPGSAIKPLTYVAAFEKGWTPATLLWDVESEFPPSGQPSDPRPPYIPQNYDERFHGPVTVRSALANSYNVPAVKALDFVGIYDDPATPEEEGLVAFAHRLGITDLQSDQYGLALTLGGGEVKLLDLTTAFAVFANQGRQVTPVAITRITDYSGELIYEAPQPSTQQLIRPEHAFLISSILSDNQARIPMFGANSVLNLPFPAAAKTGTTTDFRDNWTMGYTPDVAVGVWVGNPDNTAMQGTSGLSGAAPIWAEFMQQAVNFLVAGNGRGFERPPGIEEKVICALSGAEPSQYCDEQRREFFAADQPPADADHDLWQDILADTWTGLRASSLCGDRFTKEYLGLNVQDPWAIKWLSQTSQGRAWAEAHGFKEPLFVSPQRRCGEGDPRPLLDVILPKDGEHFSQHEVQVVVRADASANFHHYELDWAPGERPDDGDWQGIASGTSPIPQQQAIYTLPMAELPRGALALRLTLYSTQNTSAEIKLVIYNDMPEPTATPTATPTQTLTPSATTTITPTPAPSITPTPEPSATP
;
A
#
# COMPACT_ATOMS: atom_id res chain seq x y z
N MET A 1 49.59 -12.39 -38.16
CA MET A 1 49.38 -11.23 -39.03
C MET A 1 48.38 -10.31 -38.35
N PRO A 2 48.50 -8.97 -38.46
CA PRO A 2 48.40 -8.18 -37.24
C PRO A 2 47.39 -7.01 -37.26
N GLU A 3 47.11 -6.56 -36.03
CA GLU A 3 47.07 -5.13 -35.62
C GLU A 3 45.81 -4.25 -35.79
N ASN A 4 45.57 -3.54 -34.68
CA ASN A 4 45.11 -2.15 -34.50
C ASN A 4 43.65 -1.86 -34.04
N PRO A 5 43.45 -0.77 -33.24
CA PRO A 5 42.62 -0.82 -32.03
C PRO A 5 41.45 0.20 -32.05
N PRO A 6 40.66 0.39 -30.97
CA PRO A 6 39.39 1.12 -31.06
C PRO A 6 39.53 2.65 -30.98
N THR A 7 38.56 3.36 -31.57
CA THR A 7 38.41 4.82 -31.53
C THR A 7 37.22 5.26 -30.66
N ALA A 8 37.42 6.30 -29.87
CA ALA A 8 36.36 6.96 -29.10
C ALA A 8 35.60 8.00 -29.97
N PRO A 9 34.33 8.29 -29.66
CA PRO A 9 33.58 9.38 -30.30
C PRO A 9 33.87 10.75 -29.65
N GLN A 10 34.05 11.78 -30.49
CA GLN A 10 33.83 13.18 -30.11
C GLN A 10 32.79 13.82 -31.05
N PRO A 11 32.05 14.86 -30.60
CA PRO A 11 30.90 15.40 -31.31
C PRO A 11 31.26 16.53 -32.30
N PRO A 12 30.37 16.79 -33.27
CA PRO A 12 30.19 18.17 -33.76
C PRO A 12 28.70 18.57 -33.96
N HIS A 13 28.43 19.88 -33.77
CA HIS A 13 27.49 20.82 -34.45
C HIS A 13 26.15 20.31 -35.06
N GLY A 14 25.04 21.06 -35.12
CA GLY A 14 24.75 22.50 -34.95
C GLY A 14 23.53 22.86 -35.84
N GLU A 15 22.91 24.05 -35.88
CA GLU A 15 23.04 25.33 -35.17
C GLU A 15 21.66 26.05 -35.19
N GLY A 16 21.42 27.11 -34.38
CA GLY A 16 20.16 27.87 -34.44
C GLY A 16 20.06 29.06 -33.48
N ALA A 17 20.37 30.28 -33.94
CA ALA A 17 20.36 31.49 -33.12
C ALA A 17 19.21 32.46 -33.46
N SER A 18 18.66 33.11 -32.44
CA SER A 18 17.97 34.40 -32.57
C SER A 18 18.23 35.31 -31.36
N ASP A 19 19.18 36.24 -31.49
CA ASP A 19 19.52 37.25 -30.48
C ASP A 19 18.95 38.62 -30.89
N ARG A 20 18.17 39.26 -30.00
CA ARG A 20 17.90 40.72 -29.94
C ARG A 20 17.05 41.09 -28.71
N PHE A 21 17.70 41.55 -27.64
CA PHE A 21 17.82 43.00 -27.42
C PHE A 21 18.82 43.36 -26.30
N ARG A 22 19.49 44.50 -26.49
CA ARG A 22 20.48 45.14 -25.61
C ARG A 22 19.85 46.44 -25.05
N ARG A 23 20.28 47.12 -23.98
CA ARG A 23 21.51 47.11 -23.15
C ARG A 23 21.32 48.09 -21.96
N LEU A 24 22.11 47.93 -20.89
CA LEU A 24 22.56 49.00 -19.94
C LEU A 24 21.46 49.71 -19.12
N SER A 25 21.70 50.22 -17.91
CA SER A 25 22.93 50.84 -17.37
C SER A 25 23.19 50.52 -15.88
N ALA A 26 24.25 51.09 -15.29
CA ALA A 26 24.68 50.83 -13.91
C ALA A 26 25.05 52.11 -13.14
N SER A 27 24.48 52.23 -11.95
CA SER A 27 24.88 53.07 -10.80
C SER A 27 24.02 52.65 -9.59
N GLY A 28 24.38 52.84 -8.33
CA GLY A 28 25.63 53.33 -7.73
C GLY A 28 25.47 53.25 -6.21
N ALA A 29 26.55 52.98 -5.46
CA ALA A 29 26.44 52.67 -4.02
C ALA A 29 26.07 53.90 -3.16
N HIS A 30 25.27 53.67 -2.10
CA HIS A 30 25.31 54.42 -0.84
C HIS A 30 24.82 53.56 0.32
N ASP A 31 25.67 53.39 1.33
CA ASP A 31 25.36 52.94 2.69
C ASP A 31 25.06 54.22 3.53
N PRO A 32 24.32 54.19 4.66
CA PRO A 32 24.94 53.75 5.91
C PRO A 32 24.03 53.07 6.96
N GLN A 33 24.67 52.44 7.96
CA GLN A 33 24.07 52.03 9.25
C GLN A 33 23.52 53.23 10.08
N PRO A 34 22.76 52.94 11.17
CA PRO A 34 23.41 53.11 12.48
C PRO A 34 23.08 52.06 13.57
N SER A 35 24.11 51.79 14.40
CA SER A 35 24.10 51.47 15.85
C SER A 35 23.11 50.46 16.47
N LEU A 36 23.69 49.34 16.92
CA LEU A 36 23.52 48.67 18.23
C LEU A 36 22.65 49.35 19.31
N GLY A 37 21.91 48.52 20.06
CA GLY A 37 21.39 48.82 21.40
C GLY A 37 21.20 47.54 22.23
N ASP A 38 21.66 47.54 23.48
CA ASP A 38 21.68 46.36 24.35
C ASP A 38 20.30 45.97 24.92
N THR A 39 20.04 44.66 25.05
CA THR A 39 19.14 44.11 26.08
C THR A 39 19.69 42.79 26.63
N GLN A 40 19.59 42.59 27.94
CA GLN A 40 20.06 41.37 28.63
C GLN A 40 19.00 40.27 28.61
N PRO A 41 19.38 38.98 28.65
CA PRO A 41 18.42 37.88 28.84
C PRO A 41 17.82 37.93 30.25
N SER A 42 16.49 37.90 30.35
CA SER A 42 15.76 37.77 31.61
C SER A 42 15.86 36.33 32.16
N GLN A 43 16.01 36.21 33.48
CA GLN A 43 16.05 34.91 34.17
C GLN A 43 14.68 34.23 34.20
N PRO A 44 14.62 32.88 34.26
CA PRO A 44 13.37 32.15 34.36
C PRO A 44 12.66 32.40 35.70
N VAL A 45 11.35 32.63 35.66
CA VAL A 45 10.50 32.72 36.85
C VAL A 45 10.23 31.31 37.36
N ALA A 46 10.55 31.05 38.64
CA ALA A 46 10.25 29.78 39.27
C ALA A 46 8.74 29.62 39.52
N ALA A 47 8.12 28.61 38.91
CA ALA A 47 6.76 28.20 39.21
C ALA A 47 6.74 27.24 40.43
N THR A 48 5.86 27.51 41.39
CA THR A 48 5.60 26.61 42.52
C THR A 48 4.79 25.39 42.05
N PRO A 49 5.00 24.19 42.61
CA PRO A 49 4.24 23.00 42.22
C PRO A 49 2.77 23.17 42.62
N SER A 50 1.87 22.94 41.67
CA SER A 50 0.42 22.92 41.90
C SER A 50 -0.05 21.47 41.98
N ASP A 51 -0.56 21.05 43.14
CA ASP A 51 -1.22 19.75 43.29
C ASP A 51 -2.36 19.62 42.27
N THR A 52 -2.16 18.77 41.28
CA THR A 52 -3.16 18.44 40.27
C THR A 52 -3.50 16.97 40.42
N GLN A 53 -4.61 16.67 41.10
CA GLN A 53 -5.13 15.30 41.12
C GLN A 53 -5.51 14.88 39.70
N PRO A 54 -5.38 13.58 39.34
CA PRO A 54 -5.83 13.09 38.05
C PRO A 54 -7.32 13.40 37.88
N GLN A 55 -7.68 14.07 36.78
CA GLN A 55 -9.07 14.31 36.45
C GLN A 55 -9.77 12.96 36.21
N SER A 56 -11.03 12.87 36.62
CA SER A 56 -11.86 11.71 36.29
C SER A 56 -12.00 11.57 34.78
N PRO A 57 -12.09 10.35 34.22
CA PRO A 57 -12.41 10.16 32.81
C PRO A 57 -13.76 10.81 32.47
N LEU A 58 -13.90 11.26 31.22
CA LEU A 58 -15.14 11.84 30.70
C LEU A 58 -16.30 10.83 30.80
N PRO A 59 -17.56 11.30 30.86
CA PRO A 59 -18.74 10.44 30.73
C PRO A 59 -18.67 9.60 29.45
N PRO A 60 -19.26 8.38 29.42
CA PRO A 60 -19.28 7.54 28.21
C PRO A 60 -19.87 8.24 26.98
N ASP A 61 -20.81 9.16 27.20
CA ASP A 61 -21.51 9.91 26.15
C ASP A 61 -20.67 11.06 25.54
N GLU A 62 -19.47 11.35 26.08
CA GLU A 62 -18.52 12.36 25.57
C GLU A 62 -17.20 11.75 25.05
N ALA A 63 -17.09 10.41 25.03
CA ALA A 63 -15.97 9.72 24.41
C ALA A 63 -16.12 9.67 22.87
N PRO A 64 -15.04 9.85 22.08
CA PRO A 64 -15.13 9.78 20.62
C PRO A 64 -15.48 8.35 20.16
N THR A 65 -16.70 8.17 19.61
CA THR A 65 -17.17 6.91 19.05
C THR A 65 -16.65 6.73 17.62
N LEU A 66 -15.68 5.85 17.43
CA LEU A 66 -15.18 5.48 16.11
C LEU A 66 -16.19 4.56 15.42
N PHE A 67 -16.75 5.01 14.30
CA PHE A 67 -17.73 4.27 13.48
C PHE A 67 -19.03 3.88 14.22
N GLY A 68 -19.36 4.59 15.31
CA GLY A 68 -20.60 4.39 16.08
C GLY A 68 -20.52 3.41 17.24
N GLU A 69 -19.37 2.74 17.47
CA GLU A 69 -19.13 1.95 18.68
C GLU A 69 -18.24 2.69 19.69
N PRO A 70 -18.46 2.50 21.01
CA PRO A 70 -17.56 2.99 22.05
C PRO A 70 -16.28 2.16 22.12
N LEU A 71 -15.16 2.80 22.47
CA LEU A 71 -13.85 2.15 22.65
C LEU A 71 -13.80 1.28 23.91
N ILE A 72 -14.42 0.09 23.86
CA ILE A 72 -14.38 -0.90 24.94
C ILE A 72 -13.07 -1.71 24.87
N PRO A 73 -12.28 -1.80 25.96
CA PRO A 73 -11.12 -2.68 26.00
C PRO A 73 -11.57 -4.15 25.93
N ALA A 74 -11.06 -4.89 24.93
CA ALA A 74 -11.38 -6.29 24.74
C ALA A 74 -10.87 -7.15 25.93
N GLY A 75 -11.78 -7.52 26.83
CA GLY A 75 -11.50 -8.35 28.00
C GLY A 75 -12.75 -9.02 28.58
N ASP A 76 -13.86 -8.29 28.67
CA ASP A 76 -15.11 -8.77 29.27
C ASP A 76 -16.13 -9.30 28.24
N TYR A 77 -15.78 -10.38 27.53
CA TYR A 77 -16.75 -11.16 26.75
C TYR A 77 -17.14 -12.46 27.49
N PRO A 78 -18.36 -12.61 28.03
CA PRO A 78 -18.83 -13.89 28.54
C PRO A 78 -18.99 -14.89 27.38
N ALA A 79 -18.59 -16.13 27.60
CA ALA A 79 -18.60 -17.17 26.56
C ALA A 79 -20.02 -17.35 25.96
N PRO A 80 -20.13 -17.53 24.62
CA PRO A 80 -21.42 -17.61 23.95
C PRO A 80 -22.24 -18.83 24.44
N PRO A 81 -23.57 -18.71 24.54
CA PRO A 81 -24.42 -19.79 24.99
C PRO A 81 -24.37 -20.99 24.02
N PRO A 82 -24.47 -22.24 24.50
CA PRO A 82 -24.40 -23.42 23.65
C PRO A 82 -25.54 -23.44 22.64
N LEU A 83 -25.20 -23.72 21.38
CA LEU A 83 -26.13 -23.72 20.24
C LEU A 83 -27.30 -24.70 20.45
N GLY A 84 -28.49 -24.15 20.68
CA GLY A 84 -29.74 -24.92 20.73
C GLY A 84 -30.10 -25.49 19.35
N HIS A 85 -30.69 -26.69 19.33
CA HIS A 85 -31.01 -27.38 18.08
C HIS A 85 -32.17 -26.72 17.32
N THR A 86 -31.85 -25.91 16.30
CA THR A 86 -32.81 -25.42 15.31
C THR A 86 -33.30 -26.60 14.44
N PRO A 87 -34.62 -26.84 14.28
CA PRO A 87 -35.12 -27.89 13.40
C PRO A 87 -34.75 -27.60 11.93
N ALA A 88 -34.17 -28.60 11.25
CA ALA A 88 -33.77 -28.45 9.86
C ALA A 88 -34.99 -28.32 8.92
N GLY A 89 -35.18 -27.13 8.35
CA GLY A 89 -36.16 -26.91 7.29
C GLY A 89 -35.78 -27.65 5.99
N PRO A 90 -36.76 -28.10 5.18
CA PRO A 90 -36.46 -28.79 3.93
C PRO A 90 -35.80 -27.84 2.92
N ARG A 91 -34.68 -28.27 2.35
CA ARG A 91 -33.94 -27.53 1.31
C ARG A 91 -34.84 -27.30 0.08
N PRO A 92 -34.74 -26.14 -0.61
CA PRO A 92 -35.45 -25.91 -1.87
C PRO A 92 -34.95 -26.86 -2.97
N SER A 93 -35.83 -27.19 -3.92
CA SER A 93 -35.46 -27.90 -5.13
C SER A 93 -34.74 -26.95 -6.09
N MET A 94 -33.46 -27.24 -6.33
CA MET A 94 -32.64 -26.57 -7.35
C MET A 94 -32.98 -27.11 -8.75
N ASP A 95 -32.64 -26.36 -9.79
CA ASP A 95 -32.56 -26.85 -11.17
C ASP A 95 -31.18 -27.45 -11.50
N GLU A 96 -30.96 -27.78 -12.79
CA GLU A 96 -29.71 -28.36 -13.31
C GLU A 96 -28.48 -27.45 -13.12
N PHE A 97 -28.69 -26.14 -12.94
CA PHE A 97 -27.64 -25.13 -12.79
C PHE A 97 -27.50 -24.64 -11.34
N GLY A 98 -28.20 -25.25 -10.38
CA GLY A 98 -28.12 -24.91 -8.97
C GLY A 98 -28.97 -23.71 -8.55
N MET A 99 -29.93 -23.27 -9.36
CA MET A 99 -30.80 -22.14 -9.04
C MET A 99 -32.10 -22.60 -8.35
N PRO A 100 -32.56 -21.93 -7.28
CA PRO A 100 -33.76 -22.33 -6.55
C PRO A 100 -35.05 -22.01 -7.34
N LEU A 101 -35.88 -23.02 -7.60
CA LEU A 101 -37.09 -22.87 -8.40
C LEU A 101 -38.16 -22.00 -7.70
N PRO A 102 -38.79 -21.02 -8.39
CA PRO A 102 -39.76 -20.11 -7.79
C PRO A 102 -41.06 -20.83 -7.39
N ARG A 103 -41.48 -20.64 -6.12
CA ARG A 103 -42.75 -21.18 -5.60
C ARG A 103 -43.93 -20.47 -6.25
N ARG A 104 -44.86 -21.23 -6.84
CA ARG A 104 -46.20 -20.71 -7.17
C ARG A 104 -47.02 -20.56 -5.90
N VAL A 105 -47.42 -19.34 -5.56
CA VAL A 105 -48.52 -19.11 -4.63
C VAL A 105 -49.82 -19.51 -5.32
N ALA A 106 -50.67 -20.25 -4.62
CA ALA A 106 -51.98 -20.67 -5.10
C ALA A 106 -53.05 -20.13 -4.14
N GLU A 107 -53.51 -18.92 -4.42
CA GLU A 107 -54.65 -18.31 -3.73
C GLU A 107 -55.65 -17.80 -4.78
N SER A 108 -56.93 -18.06 -4.56
CA SER A 108 -58.00 -17.81 -5.52
C SER A 108 -59.17 -17.12 -4.83
N ASP A 109 -59.36 -15.84 -5.13
CA ASP A 109 -60.59 -15.12 -4.76
C ASP A 109 -61.79 -15.75 -5.50
N PRO A 110 -62.81 -16.25 -4.78
CA PRO A 110 -63.90 -17.01 -5.38
C PRO A 110 -65.17 -16.21 -5.72
N GLU A 111 -65.22 -14.86 -5.65
CA GLU A 111 -66.51 -14.16 -5.91
C GLU A 111 -66.48 -12.82 -6.69
N ALA A 112 -66.12 -12.87 -7.98
CA ALA A 112 -66.25 -11.74 -8.92
C ALA A 112 -66.99 -12.08 -10.25
N THR A 113 -68.28 -12.43 -10.15
CA THR A 113 -69.34 -12.41 -11.19
C THR A 113 -69.06 -12.92 -12.62
N ARG A 114 -69.72 -14.01 -13.00
CA ARG A 114 -69.69 -14.62 -14.35
C ARG A 114 -70.67 -13.98 -15.34
N VAL A 115 -70.33 -14.02 -16.64
CA VAL A 115 -71.31 -14.32 -17.71
C VAL A 115 -70.72 -15.39 -18.63
N THR A 116 -71.49 -16.42 -18.97
CA THR A 116 -70.99 -17.63 -19.66
C THR A 116 -71.05 -17.52 -21.19
N GLY A 117 -69.97 -17.92 -21.88
CA GLY A 117 -69.99 -18.21 -23.31
C GLY A 117 -70.25 -19.68 -23.62
N ALA A 118 -70.98 -19.97 -24.70
CA ALA A 118 -71.11 -21.31 -25.26
C ALA A 118 -71.45 -21.28 -26.77
N ALA A 119 -70.83 -22.20 -27.53
CA ALA A 119 -71.17 -22.60 -28.91
C ALA A 119 -71.02 -21.56 -30.07
N TYR A 120 -70.63 -21.95 -31.29
CA TYR A 120 -69.70 -23.01 -31.75
C TYR A 120 -69.35 -22.82 -33.24
N ARG A 121 -68.10 -23.15 -33.63
CA ARG A 121 -67.58 -23.65 -34.93
C ARG A 121 -68.03 -23.07 -36.30
N HIS A 122 -67.08 -23.08 -37.24
CA HIS A 122 -67.31 -22.96 -38.68
C HIS A 122 -68.32 -23.99 -39.25
N SER A 123 -68.99 -23.61 -40.34
CA SER A 123 -69.37 -24.53 -41.42
C SER A 123 -69.22 -23.83 -42.79
N ARG A 124 -69.25 -24.59 -43.90
CA ARG A 124 -68.86 -24.13 -45.24
C ARG A 124 -69.94 -24.50 -46.27
N ALA A 125 -70.13 -23.61 -47.26
CA ALA A 125 -70.74 -23.85 -48.58
C ALA A 125 -72.28 -23.93 -48.73
N THR A 126 -72.66 -24.01 -50.02
CA THR A 126 -73.98 -24.27 -50.65
C THR A 126 -75.08 -23.20 -50.69
N ARG A 127 -75.50 -22.87 -51.93
CA ARG A 127 -76.79 -22.25 -52.31
C ARG A 127 -77.95 -23.26 -52.12
N PRO A 128 -79.19 -22.76 -52.03
CA PRO A 128 -80.23 -23.17 -52.98
C PRO A 128 -80.87 -21.99 -53.74
N GLN A 129 -81.97 -22.23 -54.47
CA GLN A 129 -82.64 -21.29 -55.39
C GLN A 129 -84.16 -21.19 -55.14
N ASN A 130 -84.78 -20.17 -55.77
CA ASN A 130 -86.18 -20.09 -56.24
C ASN A 130 -87.33 -19.82 -55.22
N ALA A 131 -88.48 -19.44 -55.83
CA ALA A 131 -89.83 -19.17 -55.30
C ALA A 131 -90.00 -17.90 -54.43
N GLU A 132 -90.85 -16.91 -54.76
CA GLU A 132 -92.32 -16.86 -55.01
C GLU A 132 -93.16 -16.68 -53.71
N THR A 133 -94.16 -15.79 -53.56
CA THR A 133 -94.73 -14.70 -54.41
C THR A 133 -95.52 -13.69 -53.53
N THR A 134 -95.97 -12.54 -54.10
CA THR A 134 -97.09 -11.65 -53.64
C THR A 134 -96.93 -10.85 -52.33
N GLN A 135 -97.47 -9.63 -52.14
CA GLN A 135 -98.04 -8.61 -53.07
C GLN A 135 -97.85 -7.17 -52.47
N PRO A 136 -98.09 -6.07 -53.23
CA PRO A 136 -97.58 -4.72 -52.90
C PRO A 136 -98.64 -3.68 -52.45
N LEU A 137 -98.18 -2.54 -51.90
CA LEU A 137 -98.78 -1.17 -51.93
C LEU A 137 -97.90 -0.19 -51.10
N PRO A 138 -97.98 1.15 -51.27
CA PRO A 138 -97.89 1.96 -52.49
C PRO A 138 -96.56 2.78 -52.56
N SER A 139 -96.25 3.36 -53.72
CA SER A 139 -94.97 4.06 -53.96
C SER A 139 -94.92 5.52 -53.45
N GLY A 140 -94.19 5.74 -52.34
CA GLY A 140 -93.68 7.08 -51.97
C GLY A 140 -92.42 7.46 -52.75
N ALA A 141 -92.26 8.73 -53.13
CA ALA A 141 -91.21 9.16 -54.07
C ALA A 141 -89.79 9.16 -53.45
N GLY A 142 -88.98 8.14 -53.78
CA GLY A 142 -87.60 7.99 -53.31
C GLY A 142 -86.62 9.05 -53.83
N TRP A 143 -85.56 9.32 -53.05
CA TRP A 143 -84.55 10.36 -53.27
C TRP A 143 -83.91 10.37 -54.67
N GLY A 144 -83.76 9.20 -55.33
CA GLY A 144 -83.15 9.09 -56.67
C GLY A 144 -83.83 9.96 -57.74
N ALA A 145 -85.14 10.21 -57.62
CA ALA A 145 -85.84 11.11 -58.54
C ALA A 145 -85.40 12.58 -58.39
N ARG A 146 -85.10 13.02 -57.15
CA ARG A 146 -84.64 14.40 -56.88
C ARG A 146 -83.23 14.65 -57.41
N LEU A 147 -82.29 13.71 -57.23
CA LEU A 147 -80.94 13.83 -57.82
C LEU A 147 -81.00 13.87 -59.36
N LYS A 148 -81.80 13.01 -59.99
CA LYS A 148 -81.91 12.96 -61.46
C LYS A 148 -82.44 14.28 -62.04
N HIS A 149 -83.42 14.91 -61.40
CA HIS A 149 -83.91 16.24 -61.81
C HIS A 149 -82.92 17.37 -61.52
N TRP A 150 -82.10 17.28 -60.45
CA TRP A 150 -81.05 18.27 -60.17
C TRP A 150 -79.95 18.25 -61.25
N TRP A 151 -79.42 17.06 -61.57
CA TRP A 151 -78.44 16.90 -62.65
C TRP A 151 -78.99 17.31 -64.03
N GLN A 152 -80.28 17.07 -64.31
CA GLN A 152 -80.93 17.56 -65.54
C GLN A 152 -81.09 19.09 -65.59
N ARG A 153 -81.21 19.78 -64.43
CA ARG A 153 -81.22 21.25 -64.37
C ARG A 153 -79.82 21.83 -64.60
N VAL A 154 -78.80 21.32 -63.90
CA VAL A 154 -77.39 21.67 -64.18
C VAL A 154 -77.05 21.38 -65.66
N GLY A 155 -77.62 20.31 -66.21
CA GLY A 155 -77.55 19.93 -67.63
C GLY A 155 -78.12 20.96 -68.63
N ARG A 156 -78.95 21.92 -68.20
CA ARG A 156 -79.58 22.95 -69.04
C ARG A 156 -79.12 24.39 -68.77
N MET A 157 -78.33 24.64 -67.73
CA MET A 157 -77.78 25.97 -67.47
C MET A 157 -76.62 26.30 -68.43
N GLY A 158 -76.33 27.59 -68.65
CA GLY A 158 -75.17 28.02 -69.43
C GLY A 158 -73.83 27.61 -68.81
N CYS A 159 -72.72 27.84 -69.52
CA CYS A 159 -71.40 27.35 -69.10
C CYS A 159 -70.95 27.89 -67.72
N LEU A 160 -71.21 29.17 -67.43
CA LEU A 160 -70.74 29.83 -66.21
C LEU A 160 -71.22 29.15 -64.90
N PRO A 161 -72.54 28.97 -64.64
CA PRO A 161 -73.01 28.28 -63.43
C PRO A 161 -72.63 26.79 -63.38
N ARG A 162 -72.43 26.11 -64.52
CA ARG A 162 -71.90 24.73 -64.53
C ARG A 162 -70.48 24.70 -63.98
N VAL A 163 -69.62 25.61 -64.44
CA VAL A 163 -68.24 25.74 -63.96
C VAL A 163 -68.21 26.07 -62.46
N LEU A 164 -69.11 26.92 -61.98
CA LEU A 164 -69.22 27.22 -60.55
C LEU A 164 -69.65 26.01 -59.70
N VAL A 165 -70.62 25.21 -60.16
CA VAL A 165 -71.06 24.00 -59.42
C VAL A 165 -69.99 22.91 -59.43
N TYR A 166 -69.37 22.62 -60.59
CA TYR A 166 -68.30 21.63 -60.65
C TYR A 166 -67.03 22.11 -59.93
N GLY A 167 -66.71 23.41 -59.99
CA GLY A 167 -65.62 24.02 -59.23
C GLY A 167 -65.83 23.94 -57.73
N GLY A 168 -67.06 24.19 -57.25
CA GLY A 168 -67.40 24.02 -55.82
C GLY A 168 -67.27 22.57 -55.35
N ILE A 169 -67.73 21.60 -56.14
CA ILE A 169 -67.57 20.17 -55.82
C ILE A 169 -66.08 19.77 -55.86
N ALA A 170 -65.31 20.24 -56.84
CA ALA A 170 -63.88 20.00 -56.92
C ALA A 170 -63.11 20.63 -55.73
N ALA A 171 -63.49 21.84 -55.30
CA ALA A 171 -62.92 22.48 -54.13
C ALA A 171 -63.21 21.70 -52.83
N ILE A 172 -64.44 21.21 -52.65
CA ILE A 172 -64.79 20.35 -51.50
C ILE A 172 -64.01 19.03 -51.54
N LEU A 173 -63.86 18.41 -52.72
CA LEU A 173 -63.06 17.19 -52.87
C LEU A 173 -61.56 17.44 -52.62
N LEU A 174 -61.01 18.59 -53.03
CA LEU A 174 -59.64 19.00 -52.72
C LEU A 174 -59.43 19.25 -51.23
N VAL A 175 -60.39 19.89 -50.54
CA VAL A 175 -60.34 20.07 -49.07
C VAL A 175 -60.44 18.72 -48.36
N MET A 176 -61.34 17.83 -48.77
CA MET A 176 -61.45 16.47 -48.22
C MET A 176 -60.18 15.65 -48.46
N ALA A 177 -59.58 15.73 -49.65
CA ALA A 177 -58.31 15.07 -49.95
C ALA A 177 -57.13 15.66 -49.15
N GLY A 178 -57.08 16.98 -48.99
CA GLY A 178 -56.08 17.66 -48.17
C GLY A 178 -56.20 17.31 -46.68
N LEU A 179 -57.42 17.22 -46.15
CA LEU A 179 -57.67 16.77 -44.78
C LEU A 179 -57.34 15.28 -44.59
N ALA A 180 -57.69 14.41 -45.55
CA ALA A 180 -57.32 13.00 -45.51
C ALA A 180 -55.79 12.81 -45.61
N PHE A 181 -55.11 13.60 -46.43
CA PHE A 181 -53.65 13.62 -46.52
C PHE A 181 -53.00 14.12 -45.22
N ALA A 182 -53.46 15.24 -44.66
CA ALA A 182 -52.95 15.73 -43.37
C ALA A 182 -53.18 14.75 -42.21
N PHE A 183 -54.31 14.02 -42.21
CA PHE A 183 -54.61 12.97 -41.23
C PHE A 183 -53.72 11.74 -41.44
N TYR A 184 -53.45 11.36 -42.69
CA TYR A 184 -52.48 10.30 -43.02
C TYR A 184 -51.06 10.67 -42.58
N GLU A 185 -50.57 11.86 -42.90
CA GLU A 185 -49.24 12.35 -42.50
C GLU A 185 -49.11 12.45 -40.97
N TYR A 186 -50.16 12.91 -40.27
CA TYR A 186 -50.20 12.90 -38.80
C TYR A 186 -50.05 11.47 -38.25
N TYR A 187 -50.81 10.50 -38.74
CA TYR A 187 -50.70 9.11 -38.28
C TYR A 187 -49.37 8.45 -38.67
N ALA A 188 -48.86 8.74 -39.87
CA ALA A 188 -47.56 8.25 -40.33
C ALA A 188 -46.45 8.76 -39.41
N ILE A 189 -46.36 10.07 -39.17
CA ILE A 189 -45.38 10.66 -38.25
C ILE A 189 -45.60 10.13 -36.82
N ALA A 190 -46.83 10.14 -36.30
CA ALA A 190 -47.13 9.70 -34.94
C ALA A 190 -46.78 8.22 -34.69
N SER A 191 -46.92 7.35 -35.69
CA SER A 191 -46.49 5.94 -35.60
C SER A 191 -44.96 5.75 -35.52
N THR A 192 -44.19 6.81 -35.79
CA THR A 192 -42.71 6.85 -35.70
C THR A 192 -42.21 7.68 -34.51
N LEU A 193 -43.09 8.05 -33.58
CA LEU A 193 -42.73 8.74 -32.34
C LEU A 193 -42.56 7.73 -31.19
N PRO A 194 -41.64 7.98 -30.24
CA PRO A 194 -41.52 7.17 -29.04
C PRO A 194 -42.73 7.36 -28.11
N SER A 195 -42.96 6.37 -27.24
CA SER A 195 -44.01 6.43 -26.22
C SER A 195 -43.75 7.53 -25.20
N VAL A 196 -44.78 8.36 -24.94
CA VAL A 196 -44.80 9.33 -23.83
C VAL A 196 -45.33 8.72 -22.51
N ALA A 197 -45.58 7.40 -22.48
CA ALA A 197 -46.29 6.77 -21.36
C ALA A 197 -45.56 6.86 -20.02
N ASP A 198 -44.22 6.88 -20.08
CA ASP A 198 -43.32 6.68 -18.95
C ASP A 198 -42.39 7.90 -18.80
N LEU A 199 -42.94 9.12 -18.93
CA LEU A 199 -42.13 10.34 -19.03
C LEU A 199 -41.38 10.65 -17.73
N HIS A 200 -41.95 10.32 -16.56
CA HIS A 200 -41.25 10.41 -15.26
C HIS A 200 -40.11 9.39 -15.10
N ALA A 201 -40.15 8.24 -15.80
CA ALA A 201 -39.06 7.26 -15.80
C ALA A 201 -38.00 7.54 -16.89
N ARG A 202 -38.21 8.62 -17.67
CA ARG A 202 -37.26 9.17 -18.66
C ARG A 202 -36.65 10.49 -18.21
N GLY A 203 -37.41 11.27 -17.45
CA GLY A 203 -36.91 12.42 -16.70
C GLY A 203 -36.16 11.99 -15.44
N SER A 204 -35.48 12.97 -14.84
CA SER A 204 -34.53 12.84 -13.74
C SER A 204 -35.05 12.05 -12.53
N GLN A 205 -34.76 10.75 -12.53
CA GLN A 205 -34.74 9.89 -11.34
C GLN A 205 -33.32 9.37 -11.02
N PHE A 206 -32.28 9.98 -11.60
CA PHE A 206 -30.90 9.69 -11.24
C PHE A 206 -30.25 10.88 -10.53
N GLU A 207 -29.90 10.68 -9.26
CA GLU A 207 -28.95 11.52 -8.52
C GLU A 207 -27.52 11.19 -8.98
N THR A 208 -26.58 12.11 -8.73
CA THR A 208 -25.14 11.86 -8.89
C THR A 208 -24.54 11.06 -7.71
N THR A 209 -23.51 10.26 -8.00
CA THR A 209 -22.86 9.40 -6.99
C THR A 209 -21.95 10.22 -6.07
N ARG A 210 -22.10 10.05 -4.75
CA ARG A 210 -21.44 10.83 -3.70
C ARG A 210 -20.53 9.91 -2.88
N ILE A 211 -19.25 10.27 -2.78
CA ILE A 211 -18.27 9.61 -1.91
C ILE A 211 -18.21 10.35 -0.58
N LEU A 212 -18.42 9.64 0.52
CA LEU A 212 -18.42 10.16 1.89
C LEU A 212 -17.24 9.61 2.71
N ASP A 213 -16.77 10.38 3.68
CA ASP A 213 -15.83 9.91 4.70
C ASP A 213 -16.52 9.02 5.78
N ALA A 214 -15.74 8.54 6.76
CA ALA A 214 -16.22 7.73 7.88
C ALA A 214 -17.29 8.42 8.75
N ASN A 215 -17.26 9.76 8.80
CA ASN A 215 -18.16 10.59 9.58
C ASN A 215 -19.40 11.01 8.75
N GLY A 216 -19.44 10.69 7.45
CA GLY A 216 -20.54 10.98 6.54
C GLY A 216 -20.43 12.31 5.79
N ASN A 217 -19.31 13.05 5.87
CA ASN A 217 -19.16 14.29 5.10
C ASN A 217 -18.80 13.98 3.64
N LEU A 218 -19.26 14.83 2.71
CA LEU A 218 -18.97 14.70 1.29
C LEU A 218 -17.49 14.97 1.00
N LEU A 219 -16.83 14.01 0.34
CA LEU A 219 -15.46 14.15 -0.17
C LEU A 219 -15.44 14.52 -1.66
N TYR A 220 -16.34 13.93 -2.45
CA TYR A 220 -16.48 14.20 -3.88
C TYR A 220 -17.83 13.73 -4.43
N GLU A 221 -18.29 14.36 -5.50
CA GLU A 221 -19.45 13.95 -6.28
C GLU A 221 -19.02 13.60 -7.71
N ILE A 222 -19.28 12.35 -8.12
CA ILE A 222 -18.89 11.80 -9.42
C ILE A 222 -19.89 12.27 -10.49
N LEU A 223 -19.49 13.26 -11.28
CA LEU A 223 -20.29 13.80 -12.38
C LEU A 223 -20.06 13.05 -13.70
N ASP A 224 -21.14 12.72 -14.42
CA ASP A 224 -21.05 12.30 -15.83
C ASP A 224 -20.57 13.50 -16.67
N PRO A 225 -19.46 13.43 -17.43
CA PRO A 225 -19.02 14.56 -18.25
C PRO A 225 -20.01 14.95 -19.36
N ASN A 226 -21.01 14.11 -19.65
CA ASN A 226 -22.06 14.36 -20.63
C ASN A 226 -23.39 14.77 -19.96
N ALA A 227 -23.71 14.21 -18.80
CA ALA A 227 -24.99 14.41 -18.12
C ALA A 227 -24.94 15.30 -16.88
N GLY A 228 -23.76 15.64 -16.35
CA GLY A 228 -23.56 16.60 -15.27
C GLY A 228 -24.19 16.22 -13.92
N ARG A 229 -24.37 17.22 -13.07
CA ARG A 229 -25.03 17.13 -11.76
C ARG A 229 -26.53 17.28 -11.93
N ARG A 230 -27.29 16.42 -11.24
CA ARG A 230 -28.74 16.47 -11.06
C ARG A 230 -29.08 16.27 -9.58
N THR A 231 -30.05 17.04 -9.11
CA THR A 231 -30.74 16.85 -7.84
C THR A 231 -32.23 17.05 -8.11
N TYR A 232 -33.08 16.07 -7.80
CA TYR A 232 -34.53 16.20 -8.03
C TYR A 232 -35.20 17.07 -6.95
N VAL A 233 -35.97 18.08 -7.38
CA VAL A 233 -36.77 18.94 -6.49
C VAL A 233 -38.23 19.03 -6.99
N PRO A 234 -39.25 18.79 -6.14
CA PRO A 234 -40.65 18.91 -6.53
C PRO A 234 -41.04 20.38 -6.76
N LEU A 235 -42.05 20.63 -7.60
CA LEU A 235 -42.44 22.00 -8.01
C LEU A 235 -42.80 22.94 -6.85
N GLU A 236 -43.28 22.38 -5.74
CA GLU A 236 -43.63 23.10 -4.51
C GLU A 236 -42.41 23.64 -3.75
N ASP A 237 -41.23 23.03 -3.90
CA ASP A 237 -39.96 23.47 -3.29
C ASP A 237 -39.10 24.34 -4.25
N ILE A 238 -39.71 24.91 -5.31
CA ILE A 238 -39.02 25.84 -6.23
C ILE A 238 -39.56 27.26 -6.05
N SER A 239 -38.68 28.27 -5.96
CA SER A 239 -39.05 29.67 -5.79
C SER A 239 -40.09 30.14 -6.82
N PRO A 240 -41.21 30.77 -6.40
CA PRO A 240 -42.20 31.36 -7.31
C PRO A 240 -41.60 32.35 -8.34
N TYR A 241 -40.53 33.06 -7.97
CA TYR A 241 -39.81 33.94 -8.89
C TYR A 241 -39.14 33.16 -10.04
N MET A 242 -38.69 31.93 -9.80
CA MET A 242 -38.04 31.08 -10.79
C MET A 242 -39.04 30.49 -11.81
N LEU A 243 -40.23 30.09 -11.35
CA LEU A 243 -41.33 29.74 -12.24
C LEU A 243 -41.74 30.95 -13.09
N ALA A 244 -41.93 32.12 -12.47
CA ALA A 244 -42.30 33.34 -13.17
C ALA A 244 -41.24 33.80 -14.19
N ALA A 245 -39.94 33.69 -13.84
CA ALA A 245 -38.82 34.00 -14.72
C ALA A 245 -38.77 33.06 -15.94
N THR A 246 -38.94 31.76 -15.71
CA THR A 246 -38.95 30.75 -16.78
C THR A 246 -40.14 30.93 -17.72
N ILE A 247 -41.35 31.14 -17.18
CA ILE A 247 -42.55 31.39 -17.97
C ILE A 247 -42.42 32.68 -18.79
N ALA A 248 -41.97 33.79 -18.18
CA ALA A 248 -41.82 35.06 -18.89
C ALA A 248 -40.74 35.02 -19.99
N THR A 249 -39.74 34.16 -19.85
CA THR A 249 -38.60 34.08 -20.79
C THR A 249 -38.83 33.10 -21.93
N GLU A 250 -39.30 31.89 -21.63
CA GLU A 250 -39.38 30.80 -22.61
C GLU A 250 -40.78 30.61 -23.19
N ASP A 251 -41.86 30.87 -22.43
CA ASP A 251 -43.23 30.57 -22.88
C ASP A 251 -44.32 31.36 -22.14
N LYS A 252 -44.47 32.65 -22.44
CA LYS A 252 -45.38 33.55 -21.70
C LYS A 252 -46.87 33.17 -21.76
N GLU A 253 -47.24 32.24 -22.64
CA GLU A 253 -48.59 31.72 -22.80
C GLU A 253 -48.74 30.29 -22.25
N PHE A 254 -47.77 29.77 -21.51
CA PHE A 254 -47.63 28.35 -21.17
C PHE A 254 -48.93 27.65 -20.75
N TYR A 255 -49.70 28.22 -19.81
CA TYR A 255 -50.97 27.64 -19.34
C TYR A 255 -52.11 27.70 -20.37
N ASN A 256 -52.03 28.58 -21.38
CA ASN A 256 -53.11 28.89 -22.32
C ASN A 256 -53.13 28.05 -23.61
N HIS A 257 -52.13 27.20 -23.87
CA HIS A 257 -52.03 26.42 -25.12
C HIS A 257 -51.75 24.91 -24.92
N PRO A 258 -52.13 24.04 -25.87
CA PRO A 258 -51.98 22.58 -25.77
C PRO A 258 -50.55 22.14 -26.13
N GLY A 259 -49.55 22.61 -25.41
CA GLY A 259 -48.14 22.22 -25.57
C GLY A 259 -47.40 22.90 -26.74
N PHE A 260 -48.12 23.43 -27.73
CA PHE A 260 -47.57 24.23 -28.83
C PHE A 260 -48.37 25.52 -29.05
N ASN A 261 -47.68 26.62 -29.42
CA ASN A 261 -48.31 27.92 -29.64
C ASN A 261 -48.53 28.19 -31.15
N VAL A 262 -49.78 28.10 -31.59
CA VAL A 262 -50.18 28.30 -33.00
C VAL A 262 -49.84 29.70 -33.52
N MET A 263 -49.99 30.74 -32.67
CA MET A 263 -49.69 32.12 -33.06
C MET A 263 -48.18 32.33 -33.24
N SER A 264 -47.35 31.74 -32.38
CA SER A 264 -45.88 31.78 -32.53
C SER A 264 -45.42 31.03 -33.78
N ILE A 265 -45.99 29.86 -34.08
CA ILE A 265 -45.69 29.10 -35.32
C ILE A 265 -46.08 29.89 -36.57
N ALA A 266 -47.28 30.50 -36.58
CA ALA A 266 -47.73 31.32 -37.71
C ALA A 266 -46.83 32.57 -37.88
N ARG A 267 -46.49 33.26 -36.78
CA ARG A 267 -45.59 34.43 -36.78
C ARG A 267 -44.22 34.08 -37.34
N ALA A 268 -43.61 33.00 -36.85
CA ALA A 268 -42.30 32.52 -37.33
C ALA A 268 -42.34 32.11 -38.81
N TYR A 269 -43.43 31.49 -39.29
CA TYR A 269 -43.58 31.16 -40.71
C TYR A 269 -43.61 32.41 -41.62
N PHE A 270 -44.23 33.52 -41.17
CA PHE A 270 -44.21 34.78 -41.91
C PHE A 270 -42.84 35.49 -41.82
N GLN A 271 -42.21 35.53 -40.63
CA GLN A 271 -40.91 36.19 -40.43
C GLN A 271 -39.75 35.48 -41.16
N ASN A 272 -39.68 34.14 -41.08
CA ASN A 272 -38.67 33.37 -41.83
C ASN A 272 -38.85 33.50 -43.36
N ARG A 273 -39.98 34.07 -43.84
CA ARG A 273 -40.23 34.36 -45.26
C ARG A 273 -39.84 35.80 -45.66
N SER A 274 -39.72 36.73 -44.71
CA SER A 274 -39.20 38.08 -44.97
C SER A 274 -37.68 38.15 -44.84
N ASP A 275 -37.11 37.54 -43.80
CA ASP A 275 -35.76 37.87 -43.33
C ASP A 275 -34.69 36.78 -43.58
N GLY A 276 -35.09 35.63 -44.15
CA GLY A 276 -34.19 34.60 -44.68
C GLY A 276 -33.50 33.70 -43.64
N GLU A 277 -33.35 34.16 -42.40
CA GLU A 277 -32.87 33.35 -41.28
C GLU A 277 -34.02 32.68 -40.49
N ILE A 278 -33.70 31.65 -39.71
CA ILE A 278 -34.66 30.94 -38.85
C ILE A 278 -34.65 31.58 -37.47
N VAL A 279 -35.68 32.35 -37.15
CA VAL A 279 -35.80 33.05 -35.85
C VAL A 279 -35.93 32.05 -34.70
N SER A 280 -35.02 32.12 -33.73
CA SER A 280 -35.12 31.41 -32.45
C SER A 280 -36.09 32.13 -31.49
N GLY A 281 -36.87 31.37 -30.71
CA GLY A 281 -37.89 31.93 -29.79
C GLY A 281 -39.34 31.54 -30.09
N ALA A 282 -39.60 30.68 -31.07
CA ALA A 282 -40.95 30.14 -31.36
C ALA A 282 -41.20 28.73 -30.77
N SER A 283 -40.41 28.31 -29.77
CA SER A 283 -40.55 27.01 -29.10
C SER A 283 -41.16 27.18 -27.72
N THR A 284 -42.14 26.35 -27.39
CA THR A 284 -42.83 26.33 -26.08
C THR A 284 -42.10 25.42 -25.08
N ILE A 285 -42.32 25.60 -23.77
CA ILE A 285 -41.69 24.79 -22.71
C ILE A 285 -41.87 23.28 -22.98
N THR A 286 -43.10 22.86 -23.31
CA THR A 286 -43.40 21.44 -23.58
C THR A 286 -42.72 20.91 -24.85
N GLN A 287 -42.42 21.76 -25.85
CA GLN A 287 -41.62 21.35 -27.01
C GLN A 287 -40.14 21.19 -26.66
N GLN A 288 -39.63 22.00 -25.73
CA GLN A 288 -38.24 21.90 -25.27
C GLN A 288 -38.04 20.65 -24.41
N LEU A 289 -38.96 20.38 -23.48
CA LEU A 289 -39.01 19.11 -22.72
C LEU A 289 -39.11 17.89 -23.65
N ALA A 290 -39.99 17.92 -24.65
CA ALA A 290 -40.10 16.86 -25.65
C ALA A 290 -38.77 16.64 -26.40
N ARG A 291 -38.11 17.73 -26.84
CA ARG A 291 -36.80 17.70 -27.52
C ARG A 291 -35.69 17.09 -26.66
N MET A 292 -35.74 17.29 -25.34
CA MET A 292 -34.74 16.80 -24.39
C MET A 292 -34.92 15.32 -24.04
N LEU A 293 -36.15 14.87 -23.74
CA LEU A 293 -36.39 13.52 -23.21
C LEU A 293 -36.73 12.44 -24.26
N LEU A 294 -37.06 12.81 -25.49
CA LEU A 294 -37.65 11.89 -26.49
C LEU A 294 -36.94 11.86 -27.85
N PHE A 295 -35.91 12.65 -28.07
CA PHE A 295 -35.12 12.63 -29.31
C PHE A 295 -33.71 12.13 -29.01
N SER A 296 -33.07 11.45 -29.96
CA SER A 296 -31.63 11.17 -29.86
C SER A 296 -30.82 12.46 -30.02
N PRO A 297 -29.56 12.53 -29.58
CA PRO A 297 -28.70 13.71 -29.78
C PRO A 297 -28.61 14.15 -31.25
N GLU A 298 -28.61 13.19 -32.18
CA GLU A 298 -28.55 13.41 -33.62
C GLU A 298 -29.90 13.90 -34.18
N GLU A 299 -31.04 13.49 -33.62
CA GLU A 299 -32.34 14.07 -34.00
C GLU A 299 -32.56 15.46 -33.37
N ALA A 300 -32.22 15.65 -32.09
CA ALA A 300 -32.50 16.88 -31.35
C ALA A 300 -31.80 18.12 -31.97
N THR A 301 -30.59 17.94 -32.48
CA THR A 301 -29.74 18.99 -33.07
C THR A 301 -30.09 19.36 -34.52
N GLN A 302 -30.89 18.56 -35.22
CA GLN A 302 -31.22 18.79 -36.64
C GLN A 302 -32.07 20.05 -36.88
N ARG A 303 -31.59 20.99 -37.69
CA ARG A 303 -32.36 22.17 -38.12
C ARG A 303 -33.37 21.88 -39.24
N THR A 304 -34.18 20.81 -39.09
CA THR A 304 -35.21 20.39 -40.07
C THR A 304 -36.63 20.77 -39.64
N TYR A 305 -37.49 21.07 -40.62
CA TYR A 305 -38.92 21.28 -40.39
C TYR A 305 -39.62 20.03 -39.84
N LEU A 306 -39.20 18.82 -40.29
CA LEU A 306 -39.78 17.55 -39.84
C LEU A 306 -39.55 17.31 -38.34
N ARG A 307 -38.35 17.61 -37.81
CA ARG A 307 -38.11 17.58 -36.36
C ARG A 307 -39.05 18.52 -35.61
N LYS A 308 -39.23 19.76 -36.10
CA LYS A 308 -40.13 20.72 -35.44
C LYS A 308 -41.61 20.30 -35.47
N VAL A 309 -42.04 19.54 -36.48
CA VAL A 309 -43.35 18.88 -36.51
C VAL A 309 -43.42 17.71 -35.51
N ARG A 310 -42.39 16.86 -35.43
CA ARG A 310 -42.28 15.80 -34.40
C ARG A 310 -42.36 16.39 -32.98
N GLU A 311 -41.63 17.48 -32.70
CA GLU A 311 -41.66 18.19 -31.42
C GLU A 311 -43.06 18.73 -31.08
N ALA A 312 -43.76 19.33 -32.05
CA ALA A 312 -45.09 19.87 -31.83
C ALA A 312 -46.14 18.77 -31.56
N ILE A 313 -46.05 17.62 -32.24
CA ILE A 313 -46.93 16.47 -32.01
C ILE A 313 -46.64 15.84 -30.63
N LEU A 314 -45.37 15.64 -30.28
CA LEU A 314 -44.99 15.14 -28.95
C LEU A 314 -45.43 16.10 -27.83
N ALA A 315 -45.24 17.41 -27.99
CA ALA A 315 -45.67 18.39 -27.00
C ALA A 315 -47.19 18.41 -26.79
N ALA A 316 -47.97 18.20 -27.85
CA ALA A 316 -49.42 18.05 -27.77
C ALA A 316 -49.84 16.76 -27.05
N GLU A 317 -49.15 15.65 -27.32
CA GLU A 317 -49.41 14.34 -26.70
C GLU A 317 -48.97 14.29 -25.22
N ILE A 318 -47.87 14.95 -24.87
CA ILE A 318 -47.45 15.20 -23.47
C ILE A 318 -48.52 16.03 -22.74
N THR A 319 -48.97 17.16 -23.31
CA THR A 319 -50.01 18.02 -22.69
C THR A 319 -51.39 17.36 -22.63
N ARG A 320 -51.60 16.22 -23.32
CA ARG A 320 -52.81 15.39 -23.21
C ARG A 320 -52.74 14.42 -22.03
N ARG A 321 -51.55 14.12 -21.52
CA ARG A 321 -51.27 13.03 -20.58
C ARG A 321 -50.74 13.50 -19.23
N TYR A 322 -50.04 14.63 -19.21
CA TYR A 322 -49.48 15.28 -18.03
C TYR A 322 -50.09 16.68 -17.88
N SER A 323 -50.28 17.11 -16.63
CA SER A 323 -50.68 18.46 -16.26
C SER A 323 -49.62 19.50 -16.63
N LYS A 324 -49.98 20.78 -16.54
CA LYS A 324 -49.01 21.88 -16.75
C LYS A 324 -47.92 21.90 -15.68
N ASP A 325 -48.23 21.40 -14.49
CA ASP A 325 -47.36 21.45 -13.33
C ASP A 325 -46.31 20.33 -13.40
N GLU A 326 -46.73 19.09 -13.68
CA GLU A 326 -45.80 17.97 -14.00
C GLU A 326 -44.88 18.31 -15.19
N ILE A 327 -45.39 19.01 -16.21
CA ILE A 327 -44.58 19.45 -17.37
C ILE A 327 -43.56 20.54 -16.97
N LEU A 328 -43.91 21.45 -16.06
CA LEU A 328 -43.02 22.52 -15.62
C LEU A 328 -41.96 21.99 -14.64
N GLU A 329 -42.34 21.06 -13.77
CA GLU A 329 -41.46 20.33 -12.85
C GLU A 329 -40.41 19.51 -13.61
N LEU A 330 -40.83 18.65 -14.53
CA LEU A 330 -39.92 17.85 -15.36
C LEU A 330 -39.01 18.73 -16.22
N TYR A 331 -39.48 19.91 -16.66
CA TYR A 331 -38.65 20.86 -17.39
C TYR A 331 -37.61 21.54 -16.49
N LEU A 332 -38.02 22.03 -15.32
CA LEU A 332 -37.13 22.68 -14.36
C LEU A 332 -36.11 21.72 -13.73
N ASN A 333 -36.37 20.41 -13.70
CA ASN A 333 -35.43 19.37 -13.24
C ASN A 333 -34.51 18.82 -14.35
N GLU A 334 -34.77 19.09 -15.64
CA GLU A 334 -33.96 18.55 -16.75
C GLU A 334 -33.15 19.58 -17.52
N ILE A 335 -33.51 20.87 -17.41
CA ILE A 335 -32.93 21.90 -18.26
C ILE A 335 -31.47 22.18 -17.89
N TYR A 336 -30.60 22.25 -18.90
CA TYR A 336 -29.19 22.53 -18.73
C TYR A 336 -28.97 24.04 -18.50
N PHE A 337 -28.42 24.40 -17.34
CA PHE A 337 -28.14 25.78 -16.97
C PHE A 337 -26.71 26.22 -17.31
N GLY A 338 -25.79 25.27 -17.55
CA GLY A 338 -24.35 25.56 -17.70
C GLY A 338 -23.53 24.97 -16.55
N ASN A 339 -22.20 24.98 -16.64
CA ASN A 339 -21.28 24.46 -15.62
C ASN A 339 -21.68 23.08 -15.05
N LEU A 340 -22.04 22.14 -15.94
CA LEU A 340 -22.55 20.80 -15.60
C LEU A 340 -23.83 20.76 -14.75
N ALA A 341 -24.52 21.88 -14.46
CA ALA A 341 -25.78 21.88 -13.74
C ALA A 341 -26.97 21.56 -14.68
N TYR A 342 -27.61 20.42 -14.44
CA TYR A 342 -28.88 20.04 -15.05
C TYR A 342 -29.96 20.02 -13.95
N GLY A 343 -31.05 20.73 -14.20
CA GLY A 343 -32.07 20.96 -13.18
C GLY A 343 -31.77 22.14 -12.26
N VAL A 344 -32.82 22.71 -11.70
CA VAL A 344 -32.79 24.03 -11.05
C VAL A 344 -32.18 24.02 -9.65
N GLU A 345 -32.29 22.91 -8.90
CA GLU A 345 -31.63 22.75 -7.60
C GLU A 345 -30.11 22.72 -7.77
N ALA A 346 -29.62 21.84 -8.66
CA ALA A 346 -28.20 21.76 -9.02
C ALA A 346 -27.66 23.10 -9.53
N ALA A 347 -28.48 23.92 -10.22
CA ALA A 347 -28.09 25.24 -10.69
C ALA A 347 -28.09 26.32 -9.58
N ALA A 348 -29.07 26.28 -8.67
CA ALA A 348 -29.11 27.16 -7.49
C ALA A 348 -27.87 26.94 -6.61
N GLU A 349 -27.50 25.68 -6.38
CA GLU A 349 -26.28 25.32 -5.68
C GLU A 349 -25.02 25.73 -6.47
N THR A 350 -24.92 25.39 -7.77
CA THR A 350 -23.71 25.63 -8.58
C THR A 350 -23.33 27.11 -8.67
N TYR A 351 -24.33 27.99 -8.86
CA TYR A 351 -24.07 29.42 -9.08
C TYR A 351 -24.16 30.26 -7.80
N PHE A 352 -24.86 29.79 -6.77
CA PHE A 352 -25.21 30.61 -5.59
C PHE A 352 -25.08 29.93 -4.22
N GLY A 353 -24.85 28.61 -4.14
CA GLY A 353 -24.74 27.89 -2.87
C GLY A 353 -26.02 27.89 -2.03
N THR A 354 -27.20 27.89 -2.67
CA THR A 354 -28.53 27.94 -2.04
C THR A 354 -29.50 27.01 -2.77
N ARG A 355 -30.68 26.77 -2.20
CA ARG A 355 -31.70 25.86 -2.73
C ARG A 355 -32.61 26.55 -3.74
N ALA A 356 -33.26 25.81 -4.63
CA ALA A 356 -34.20 26.39 -5.61
C ALA A 356 -35.38 27.10 -4.92
N SER A 357 -35.79 26.64 -3.73
CA SER A 357 -36.79 27.27 -2.87
C SER A 357 -36.44 28.70 -2.45
N GLU A 358 -35.15 29.01 -2.33
CA GLU A 358 -34.60 30.23 -1.74
C GLU A 358 -34.20 31.29 -2.78
N LEU A 359 -34.27 30.96 -4.08
CA LEU A 359 -33.87 31.85 -5.17
C LEU A 359 -34.64 33.18 -5.16
N THR A 360 -33.92 34.27 -4.92
CA THR A 360 -34.42 35.65 -5.06
C THR A 360 -34.73 36.00 -6.52
N LEU A 361 -35.51 37.07 -6.76
CA LEU A 361 -35.76 37.60 -8.12
C LEU A 361 -34.46 37.84 -8.92
N ALA A 362 -33.36 38.24 -8.27
CA ALA A 362 -32.07 38.44 -8.92
C ALA A 362 -31.46 37.12 -9.43
N GLN A 363 -31.46 36.09 -8.60
CA GLN A 363 -30.92 34.76 -8.91
C GLN A 363 -31.83 33.99 -9.88
N ALA A 364 -33.14 34.04 -9.68
CA ALA A 364 -34.14 33.44 -10.56
C ALA A 364 -34.08 34.01 -11.99
N SER A 365 -33.97 35.33 -12.13
CA SER A 365 -33.82 35.98 -13.44
C SER A 365 -32.46 35.73 -14.09
N PHE A 366 -31.42 35.46 -13.30
CA PHE A 366 -30.13 34.98 -13.81
C PHE A 366 -30.26 33.57 -14.37
N LEU A 367 -30.70 32.61 -13.56
CA LEU A 367 -30.81 31.19 -13.96
C LEU A 367 -31.76 31.01 -15.15
N ALA A 368 -32.94 31.62 -15.16
CA ALA A 368 -33.86 31.55 -16.31
C ALA A 368 -33.30 32.19 -17.60
N GLY A 369 -32.22 32.97 -17.50
CA GLY A 369 -31.50 33.52 -18.65
C GLY A 369 -30.62 32.50 -19.37
N LEU A 370 -29.98 31.59 -18.64
CA LEU A 370 -28.90 30.73 -19.15
C LEU A 370 -29.35 29.71 -20.22
N PRO A 371 -30.47 28.97 -20.06
CA PRO A 371 -30.84 27.85 -20.93
C PRO A 371 -30.96 28.13 -22.43
N GLN A 372 -31.17 29.38 -22.83
CA GLN A 372 -31.21 29.76 -24.25
C GLN A 372 -29.86 29.50 -24.95
N ALA A 373 -28.74 29.71 -24.24
CA ALA A 373 -27.39 29.47 -24.72
C ALA A 373 -26.39 29.35 -23.53
N PRO A 374 -26.38 28.21 -22.79
CA PRO A 374 -25.63 28.10 -21.54
C PRO A 374 -24.14 28.40 -21.63
N SER A 375 -23.50 28.08 -22.77
CA SER A 375 -22.08 28.34 -23.02
C SER A 375 -21.77 29.77 -23.52
N VAL A 376 -22.79 30.59 -23.78
CA VAL A 376 -22.66 32.02 -24.17
C VAL A 376 -22.99 32.93 -22.98
N TYR A 377 -23.87 32.46 -22.10
CA TYR A 377 -24.24 33.15 -20.87
C TYR A 377 -23.53 32.58 -19.63
N ASP A 378 -22.40 31.87 -19.84
CA ASP A 378 -21.57 31.38 -18.75
C ASP A 378 -20.78 32.53 -18.12
N VAL A 379 -21.10 32.85 -16.87
CA VAL A 379 -20.54 34.00 -16.13
C VAL A 379 -19.03 33.88 -15.87
N TYR A 380 -18.47 32.67 -15.94
CA TYR A 380 -17.03 32.44 -15.81
C TYR A 380 -16.26 32.63 -17.12
N VAL A 381 -16.99 32.72 -18.25
CA VAL A 381 -16.43 32.95 -19.60
C VAL A 381 -16.74 34.38 -20.09
N ASP A 382 -18.00 34.81 -19.99
CA ASP A 382 -18.45 36.15 -20.35
C ASP A 382 -19.51 36.65 -19.34
N ARG A 383 -19.02 37.31 -18.28
CA ARG A 383 -19.85 37.96 -17.27
C ARG A 383 -20.73 39.08 -17.84
N GLU A 384 -20.32 39.78 -18.89
CA GLU A 384 -21.11 40.88 -19.45
C GLU A 384 -22.31 40.33 -20.25
N ALA A 385 -22.10 39.29 -21.06
CA ALA A 385 -23.18 38.59 -21.76
C ALA A 385 -24.18 37.94 -20.78
N ALA A 386 -23.69 37.28 -19.73
CA ALA A 386 -24.52 36.65 -18.71
C ALA A 386 -25.43 37.68 -17.99
N LEU A 387 -24.86 38.82 -17.56
CA LEU A 387 -25.62 39.86 -16.86
C LEU A 387 -26.53 40.66 -17.81
N GLY A 388 -26.14 40.90 -19.05
CA GLY A 388 -27.02 41.49 -20.09
C GLY A 388 -28.22 40.59 -20.44
N ARG A 389 -28.03 39.26 -20.36
CA ARG A 389 -29.11 38.28 -20.47
C ARG A 389 -30.04 38.33 -19.25
N GLN A 390 -29.51 38.41 -18.02
CA GLN A 390 -30.31 38.56 -16.79
C GLN A 390 -31.18 39.82 -16.82
N GLN A 391 -30.62 40.97 -17.24
CA GLN A 391 -31.40 42.21 -17.44
C GLN A 391 -32.50 42.07 -18.50
N THR A 392 -32.25 41.27 -19.55
CA THR A 392 -33.27 40.94 -20.56
C THR A 392 -34.42 40.13 -19.96
N VAL A 393 -34.12 39.15 -19.09
CA VAL A 393 -35.12 38.36 -18.37
C VAL A 393 -35.93 39.22 -17.40
N LEU A 394 -35.28 40.07 -16.59
CA LEU A 394 -35.95 41.00 -15.68
C LEU A 394 -36.98 41.89 -16.40
N ARG A 395 -36.63 42.40 -17.59
CA ARG A 395 -37.56 43.17 -18.43
C ARG A 395 -38.74 42.34 -18.94
N LEU A 396 -38.54 41.06 -19.29
CA LEU A 396 -39.61 40.16 -19.71
C LEU A 396 -40.57 39.84 -18.56
N ILE A 397 -40.04 39.58 -17.35
CA ILE A 397 -40.84 39.39 -16.12
C ILE A 397 -41.69 40.64 -15.84
N TYR A 398 -41.06 41.81 -15.82
CA TYR A 398 -41.77 43.09 -15.62
C TYR A 398 -42.87 43.29 -16.67
N THR A 399 -42.58 43.05 -17.95
CA THR A 399 -43.55 43.25 -19.04
C THR A 399 -44.72 42.28 -18.96
N LEU A 400 -44.49 41.01 -18.61
CA LEU A 400 -45.58 40.05 -18.42
C LEU A 400 -46.40 40.36 -17.15
N SER A 401 -45.75 40.84 -16.09
CA SER A 401 -46.43 41.30 -14.86
C SER A 401 -47.37 42.49 -15.14
N ASP A 402 -46.93 43.46 -15.94
CA ASP A 402 -47.75 44.61 -16.37
C ASP A 402 -48.88 44.20 -17.32
N GLU A 403 -48.59 43.39 -18.36
CA GLU A 403 -49.60 42.89 -19.31
C GLU A 403 -50.70 42.02 -18.64
N ALA A 404 -50.35 41.20 -17.64
CA ALA A 404 -51.24 40.18 -17.08
C ALA A 404 -51.92 40.56 -15.74
N GLY A 405 -51.54 41.68 -15.13
CA GLY A 405 -51.94 42.01 -13.75
C GLY A 405 -51.33 41.02 -12.75
N CYS A 406 -50.00 40.97 -12.74
CA CYS A 406 -49.16 39.99 -12.05
C CYS A 406 -49.23 38.55 -12.62
N ILE A 407 -48.09 37.87 -12.59
CA ILE A 407 -47.87 36.56 -13.23
C ILE A 407 -48.50 35.44 -12.40
N TYR A 408 -49.22 34.52 -13.05
CA TYR A 408 -49.69 33.30 -12.41
C TYR A 408 -48.62 32.20 -12.45
N VAL A 409 -48.36 31.61 -11.29
CA VAL A 409 -47.58 30.38 -11.09
C VAL A 409 -48.39 29.44 -10.20
N SER A 410 -48.27 28.14 -10.38
CA SER A 410 -49.15 27.15 -9.73
C SER A 410 -48.78 26.83 -8.29
N ASN A 411 -47.50 26.93 -7.92
CA ASN A 411 -46.99 26.64 -6.58
C ASN A 411 -47.19 27.78 -5.54
N SER A 412 -47.80 28.90 -5.93
CA SER A 412 -48.09 30.03 -5.05
C SER A 412 -49.56 30.42 -5.08
N PRO A 413 -50.22 30.64 -3.93
CA PRO A 413 -51.58 31.19 -3.90
C PRO A 413 -51.62 32.67 -4.32
N GLU A 414 -50.49 33.38 -4.22
CA GLU A 414 -50.34 34.78 -4.64
C GLU A 414 -49.63 34.87 -5.99
N ARG A 415 -50.09 35.80 -6.84
CA ARG A 415 -49.46 36.06 -8.14
C ARG A 415 -48.15 36.81 -7.98
N VAL A 416 -47.14 36.45 -8.77
CA VAL A 416 -45.84 37.14 -8.77
C VAL A 416 -45.98 38.48 -9.48
N CYS A 417 -46.09 39.54 -8.68
CA CYS A 417 -46.01 40.93 -9.12
C CYS A 417 -44.53 41.36 -9.13
N VAL A 418 -44.08 42.02 -10.20
CA VAL A 418 -42.75 42.65 -10.27
C VAL A 418 -42.87 44.05 -10.85
N SER A 419 -42.49 45.05 -10.06
CA SER A 419 -42.40 46.45 -10.48
C SER A 419 -41.07 46.77 -11.17
N LEU A 420 -40.98 47.95 -11.78
CA LEU A 420 -39.77 48.43 -12.43
C LEU A 420 -38.62 48.67 -11.42
N ASP A 421 -38.94 49.12 -10.21
CA ASP A 421 -37.96 49.40 -9.16
C ASP A 421 -37.39 48.09 -8.57
N GLU A 422 -38.23 47.07 -8.38
CA GLU A 422 -37.79 45.73 -7.96
C GLU A 422 -36.92 45.05 -9.05
N ALA A 423 -37.30 45.19 -10.31
CA ALA A 423 -36.50 44.70 -11.44
C ALA A 423 -35.14 45.43 -11.52
N ALA A 424 -35.09 46.74 -11.30
CA ALA A 424 -33.84 47.51 -11.26
C ALA A 424 -32.95 47.09 -10.08
N ALA A 425 -33.52 46.92 -8.89
CA ALA A 425 -32.81 46.45 -7.70
C ALA A 425 -32.24 45.02 -7.89
N ALA A 426 -33.00 44.11 -8.50
CA ALA A 426 -32.55 42.77 -8.83
C ALA A 426 -31.43 42.73 -9.88
N GLY A 427 -31.39 43.70 -10.80
CA GLY A 427 -30.27 43.88 -11.73
C GLY A 427 -29.00 44.36 -11.02
N LEU A 428 -29.12 45.34 -10.12
CA LEU A 428 -27.99 45.85 -9.33
C LEU A 428 -27.42 44.79 -8.39
N ALA A 429 -28.27 44.06 -7.66
CA ALA A 429 -27.84 42.99 -6.75
C ALA A 429 -27.02 41.89 -7.48
N MET A 430 -27.36 41.57 -8.73
CA MET A 430 -26.62 40.59 -9.53
C MET A 430 -25.35 41.15 -10.18
N LEU A 431 -25.31 42.46 -10.48
CA LEU A 431 -24.09 43.15 -10.89
C LEU A 431 -23.02 43.14 -9.79
N GLU A 432 -23.44 43.30 -8.53
CA GLU A 432 -22.57 43.29 -7.34
C GLU A 432 -22.23 41.87 -6.84
N TYR A 433 -22.95 40.83 -7.28
CA TYR A 433 -22.74 39.46 -6.81
C TYR A 433 -21.37 38.88 -7.26
N THR A 434 -20.63 38.29 -6.33
CA THR A 434 -19.34 37.64 -6.60
C THR A 434 -19.55 36.15 -6.81
N PHE A 435 -19.48 35.71 -8.07
CA PHE A 435 -19.53 34.28 -8.41
C PHE A 435 -18.17 33.63 -8.18
N ASN A 436 -18.14 32.61 -7.33
CA ASN A 436 -17.00 31.70 -7.22
C ASN A 436 -17.08 30.63 -8.32
N PRO A 437 -15.99 30.23 -8.98
CA PRO A 437 -16.01 29.10 -9.92
C PRO A 437 -16.45 27.82 -9.21
N PRO A 438 -17.30 26.97 -9.83
CA PRO A 438 -17.73 25.69 -9.25
C PRO A 438 -16.59 24.67 -9.36
N GLY A 439 -15.57 24.85 -8.53
CA GLY A 439 -14.52 23.86 -8.33
C GLY A 439 -15.11 22.66 -7.58
N VAL A 440 -15.37 21.57 -8.31
CA VAL A 440 -15.65 20.25 -7.71
C VAL A 440 -14.34 19.69 -7.15
N GLN A 441 -13.84 20.34 -6.09
CA GLN A 441 -12.61 19.97 -5.42
C GLN A 441 -12.79 18.60 -4.78
N MET A 442 -12.01 17.62 -5.24
CA MET A 442 -11.88 16.34 -4.57
C MET A 442 -11.21 16.58 -3.22
N ARG A 443 -11.95 16.50 -2.10
CA ARG A 443 -11.31 16.48 -0.78
C ARG A 443 -10.62 15.12 -0.65
N TYR A 444 -9.30 15.14 -0.48
CA TYR A 444 -8.43 13.96 -0.50
C TYR A 444 -8.41 13.23 -1.86
N PRO A 445 -7.86 13.86 -2.91
CA PRO A 445 -7.98 13.38 -4.29
C PRO A 445 -7.41 11.99 -4.54
N HIS A 446 -6.31 11.61 -3.87
CA HIS A 446 -5.77 10.24 -3.93
C HIS A 446 -6.75 9.19 -3.40
N TRP A 447 -7.46 9.49 -2.32
CA TRP A 447 -8.50 8.63 -1.75
C TRP A 447 -9.72 8.57 -2.67
N VAL A 448 -10.21 9.72 -3.12
CA VAL A 448 -11.36 9.81 -4.04
C VAL A 448 -11.12 8.99 -5.31
N GLN A 449 -9.93 9.08 -5.91
CA GLN A 449 -9.58 8.34 -7.12
C GLN A 449 -9.36 6.84 -6.85
N TYR A 450 -8.89 6.45 -5.66
CA TYR A 450 -8.82 5.05 -5.23
C TYR A 450 -10.21 4.44 -5.00
N ILE A 451 -11.10 5.13 -4.28
CA ILE A 451 -12.49 4.70 -4.10
C ILE A 451 -13.20 4.61 -5.45
N ARG A 452 -12.97 5.58 -6.35
CA ARG A 452 -13.50 5.53 -7.71
C ARG A 452 -13.00 4.31 -8.50
N SER A 453 -11.71 3.96 -8.44
CA SER A 453 -11.21 2.78 -9.16
C SER A 453 -11.75 1.46 -8.56
N LEU A 454 -12.00 1.39 -7.26
CA LEU A 454 -12.72 0.28 -6.63
C LEU A 454 -14.18 0.17 -7.09
N LEU A 455 -14.85 1.28 -7.40
CA LEU A 455 -16.19 1.27 -8.01
C LEU A 455 -16.12 0.84 -9.49
N GLU A 456 -15.19 1.40 -10.27
CA GLU A 456 -14.98 1.06 -11.70
C GLU A 456 -14.54 -0.40 -11.92
N ALA A 457 -13.99 -1.06 -10.89
CA ALA A 457 -13.69 -2.49 -10.91
C ALA A 457 -14.90 -3.41 -10.64
N GLN A 458 -16.00 -2.88 -10.11
CA GLN A 458 -17.19 -3.64 -9.67
C GLN A 458 -18.46 -3.32 -10.46
N TYR A 459 -18.62 -2.08 -10.92
CA TYR A 459 -19.83 -1.55 -11.56
C TYR A 459 -19.50 -0.95 -12.92
N ASP A 460 -20.45 -0.99 -13.86
CA ASP A 460 -20.27 -0.32 -15.15
C ASP A 460 -20.38 1.21 -15.00
N PRO A 461 -19.79 1.99 -15.92
CA PRO A 461 -19.80 3.45 -15.82
C PRO A 461 -21.20 4.08 -15.77
N GLN A 462 -22.22 3.53 -16.44
CA GLN A 462 -23.57 4.10 -16.39
C GLN A 462 -24.23 3.89 -15.02
N THR A 463 -24.00 2.74 -14.38
CA THR A 463 -24.38 2.52 -12.97
C THR A 463 -23.69 3.53 -12.05
N ILE A 464 -22.36 3.69 -12.16
CA ILE A 464 -21.59 4.63 -11.32
C ILE A 464 -22.07 6.08 -11.52
N TYR A 465 -22.40 6.49 -12.74
CA TYR A 465 -22.84 7.86 -13.03
C TYR A 465 -24.34 8.12 -12.78
N ARG A 466 -25.20 7.09 -12.66
CA ARG A 466 -26.68 7.26 -12.69
C ARG A 466 -27.48 6.42 -11.70
N SER A 467 -26.85 5.75 -10.74
CA SER A 467 -27.56 5.07 -9.65
C SER A 467 -27.61 5.88 -8.35
N GLY A 468 -27.07 7.11 -8.33
CA GLY A 468 -27.05 7.98 -7.16
C GLY A 468 -26.40 7.34 -5.94
N PHE A 469 -25.30 6.60 -6.15
CA PHE A 469 -24.69 5.82 -5.08
C PHE A 469 -24.17 6.74 -3.97
N THR A 470 -24.57 6.48 -2.74
CA THR A 470 -23.97 7.06 -1.54
C THR A 470 -22.95 6.07 -0.99
N VAL A 471 -21.67 6.36 -1.23
CA VAL A 471 -20.54 5.47 -0.95
C VAL A 471 -19.87 5.90 0.35
N HIS A 472 -20.09 5.15 1.42
CA HIS A 472 -19.45 5.36 2.72
C HIS A 472 -18.07 4.70 2.74
N THR A 473 -17.07 5.42 3.23
CA THR A 473 -15.67 4.98 3.21
C THR A 473 -15.06 4.94 4.62
N THR A 474 -13.89 4.31 4.77
CA THR A 474 -13.21 4.14 6.06
C THR A 474 -12.37 5.34 6.51
N LEU A 475 -12.23 6.36 5.67
CA LEU A 475 -11.31 7.48 5.86
C LEU A 475 -11.72 8.36 7.05
N LEU A 476 -10.77 8.65 7.95
CA LEU A 476 -10.94 9.60 9.04
C LEU A 476 -10.30 10.94 8.63
N PRO A 477 -11.09 12.01 8.39
CA PRO A 477 -10.58 13.28 7.87
C PRO A 477 -9.45 13.88 8.72
N GLU A 478 -9.56 13.77 10.05
CA GLU A 478 -8.58 14.30 10.99
C GLU A 478 -7.22 13.61 10.83
N LEU A 479 -7.19 12.28 10.66
CA LEU A 479 -5.97 11.53 10.38
C LEU A 479 -5.46 11.75 8.96
N GLN A 480 -6.34 11.98 8.00
CA GLN A 480 -5.94 12.29 6.63
C GLN A 480 -5.33 13.70 6.50
N ASP A 481 -5.88 14.69 7.21
CA ASP A 481 -5.33 16.05 7.28
C ASP A 481 -3.95 16.04 7.97
N MET A 482 -3.81 15.29 9.08
CA MET A 482 -2.53 15.03 9.75
C MET A 482 -1.50 14.37 8.81
N ALA A 483 -1.89 13.28 8.14
CA ALA A 483 -1.03 12.55 7.20
C ALA A 483 -0.56 13.44 6.05
N GLN A 484 -1.46 14.25 5.47
CA GLN A 484 -1.13 15.15 4.38
C GLN A 484 -0.18 16.27 4.86
N ALA A 485 -0.47 16.91 6.00
CA ALA A 485 0.35 18.00 6.52
C ALA A 485 1.80 17.54 6.83
N THR A 486 1.96 16.48 7.62
CA THR A 486 3.28 15.94 7.98
C THR A 486 4.04 15.45 6.75
N LEU A 487 3.39 14.79 5.77
CA LEU A 487 4.05 14.39 4.53
C LEU A 487 4.53 15.60 3.71
N SER A 488 3.66 16.59 3.50
CA SER A 488 3.96 17.78 2.70
C SER A 488 5.07 18.64 3.33
N GLU A 489 5.06 18.82 4.66
CA GLU A 489 6.09 19.62 5.36
C GLU A 489 7.48 18.97 5.27
N HIS A 490 7.60 17.68 5.56
CA HIS A 490 8.89 16.98 5.53
C HIS A 490 9.43 16.79 4.11
N VAL A 491 8.57 16.54 3.11
CA VAL A 491 9.01 16.51 1.70
C VAL A 491 9.49 17.90 1.26
N ALA A 492 8.80 18.98 1.64
CA ALA A 492 9.28 20.35 1.37
C ALA A 492 10.63 20.64 2.06
N ALA A 493 10.83 20.18 3.29
CA ALA A 493 12.10 20.31 4.02
C ALA A 493 13.27 19.52 3.39
N LEU A 494 12.99 18.52 2.56
CA LEU A 494 13.98 17.64 1.92
C LEU A 494 14.22 17.96 0.43
N GLN A 495 13.68 19.05 -0.11
CA GLN A 495 13.91 19.45 -1.51
C GLN A 495 15.38 19.64 -1.86
N ASP A 496 16.23 20.05 -0.90
CA ASP A 496 17.68 20.17 -1.11
C ASP A 496 18.40 18.81 -1.27
N LYS A 497 17.72 17.71 -0.94
CA LYS A 497 18.15 16.32 -1.15
C LYS A 497 17.58 15.70 -2.44
N LEU A 498 16.97 16.50 -3.32
CA LEU A 498 16.24 16.05 -4.50
C LEU A 498 15.09 15.07 -4.17
N VAL A 499 14.36 15.34 -3.09
CA VAL A 499 13.08 14.67 -2.80
C VAL A 499 11.95 15.46 -3.46
N GLY A 500 11.26 14.84 -4.42
CA GLY A 500 10.08 15.40 -5.07
C GLY A 500 8.76 14.96 -4.43
N SER A 501 8.67 13.74 -3.89
CA SER A 501 7.40 13.18 -3.41
C SER A 501 7.56 12.20 -2.24
N GLY A 502 6.42 11.70 -1.78
CA GLY A 502 6.28 10.70 -0.72
C GLY A 502 4.86 10.15 -0.67
N ALA A 503 4.62 9.12 0.13
CA ALA A 503 3.30 8.53 0.35
C ALA A 503 3.18 7.98 1.79
N LEU A 504 1.95 7.95 2.30
CA LEU A 504 1.61 7.44 3.63
C LEU A 504 0.34 6.58 3.56
N VAL A 505 0.37 5.42 4.19
CA VAL A 505 -0.81 4.57 4.42
C VAL A 505 -0.95 4.28 5.91
N ALA A 506 -2.15 4.44 6.45
CA ALA A 506 -2.50 4.07 7.83
C ALA A 506 -3.65 3.06 7.83
N LEU A 507 -3.44 1.90 8.45
CA LEU A 507 -4.40 0.80 8.60
C LEU A 507 -4.71 0.55 10.07
N ARG A 508 -5.96 0.23 10.39
CA ARG A 508 -6.32 -0.35 11.69
C ARG A 508 -6.16 -1.89 11.65
N PRO A 509 -5.28 -2.52 12.45
CA PRO A 509 -4.99 -3.94 12.32
C PRO A 509 -6.16 -4.88 12.66
N SER A 510 -7.11 -4.44 13.50
CA SER A 510 -8.21 -5.28 14.00
C SER A 510 -9.30 -5.58 12.97
N ASP A 511 -9.53 -4.69 12.01
CA ASP A 511 -10.62 -4.75 11.03
C ASP A 511 -10.20 -4.35 9.61
N GLY A 512 -8.92 -4.03 9.38
CA GLY A 512 -8.38 -3.70 8.07
C GLY A 512 -8.75 -2.32 7.54
N TYR A 513 -9.44 -1.48 8.33
CA TYR A 513 -9.91 -0.18 7.85
C TYR A 513 -8.73 0.73 7.48
N ILE A 514 -8.72 1.23 6.24
CA ILE A 514 -7.75 2.24 5.80
C ILE A 514 -8.20 3.59 6.37
N LEU A 515 -7.46 4.10 7.35
CA LEU A 515 -7.81 5.32 8.09
C LEU A 515 -7.33 6.58 7.36
N ALA A 516 -6.18 6.49 6.69
CA ALA A 516 -5.58 7.53 5.87
C ALA A 516 -4.79 6.92 4.69
N MET A 517 -4.81 7.60 3.55
CA MET A 517 -4.02 7.28 2.36
C MET A 517 -3.62 8.58 1.64
N VAL A 518 -2.33 8.88 1.62
CA VAL A 518 -1.75 10.02 0.89
C VAL A 518 -0.78 9.47 -0.16
N GLY A 519 -1.00 9.81 -1.42
CA GLY A 519 -0.22 9.29 -2.56
C GLY A 519 0.91 10.20 -3.07
N SER A 520 0.93 11.47 -2.68
CA SER A 520 1.96 12.45 -3.04
C SER A 520 1.97 13.63 -2.06
N ALA A 521 3.04 14.43 -2.07
CA ALA A 521 3.16 15.63 -1.22
C ALA A 521 2.23 16.78 -1.64
N ASP A 522 1.78 16.82 -2.90
CA ASP A 522 0.71 17.68 -3.41
C ASP A 522 0.13 17.03 -4.68
N PHE A 523 -1.17 16.77 -4.71
CA PHE A 523 -1.84 16.15 -5.86
C PHE A 523 -1.90 17.06 -7.09
N TYR A 524 -2.00 18.38 -6.88
CA TYR A 524 -2.20 19.35 -7.96
C TYR A 524 -0.88 19.90 -8.53
N ASN A 525 0.26 19.48 -7.98
CA ASN A 525 1.58 19.87 -8.45
C ASN A 525 2.10 18.92 -9.54
N GLU A 526 1.92 19.32 -10.81
CA GLU A 526 2.42 18.58 -11.98
C GLU A 526 3.95 18.41 -11.99
N ALA A 527 4.71 19.31 -11.35
CA ALA A 527 6.19 19.28 -11.36
C ALA A 527 6.80 18.18 -10.47
N ILE A 528 5.98 17.45 -9.70
CA ILE A 528 6.38 16.29 -8.88
C ILE A 528 5.58 15.02 -9.25
N ASP A 529 4.96 15.01 -10.43
CA ASP A 529 3.98 14.00 -10.87
C ASP A 529 2.86 13.75 -9.83
N GLY A 530 2.37 14.82 -9.20
CA GLY A 530 1.54 14.78 -8.00
C GLY A 530 0.28 13.90 -8.08
N GLN A 531 -0.25 13.65 -9.29
CA GLN A 531 -1.42 12.82 -9.52
C GLN A 531 -1.14 11.31 -9.43
N ILE A 532 0.13 10.88 -9.42
CA ILE A 532 0.51 9.47 -9.23
C ILE A 532 0.33 9.11 -7.76
N ASN A 533 -0.55 8.14 -7.46
CA ASN A 533 -0.74 7.64 -6.11
C ASN A 533 0.37 6.63 -5.73
N MET A 534 1.47 7.13 -5.18
CA MET A 534 2.62 6.30 -4.80
C MET A 534 2.33 5.31 -3.66
N ALA A 535 1.18 5.37 -2.99
CA ALA A 535 0.75 4.31 -2.08
C ALA A 535 0.41 2.99 -2.81
N LEU A 536 0.08 3.08 -4.11
CA LEU A 536 -0.41 2.00 -4.97
C LEU A 536 0.56 1.65 -6.10
N MET A 537 1.73 2.28 -6.16
CA MET A 537 2.77 1.97 -7.14
C MET A 537 3.83 1.02 -6.54
N PRO A 538 4.23 -0.07 -7.23
CA PRO A 538 5.34 -0.89 -6.78
C PRO A 538 6.66 -0.10 -6.73
N ARG A 539 7.40 -0.24 -5.62
CA ARG A 539 8.75 0.32 -5.42
C ARG A 539 9.63 -0.63 -4.61
N GLN A 540 10.95 -0.45 -4.67
CA GLN A 540 11.88 -1.34 -3.97
C GLN A 540 11.85 -1.05 -2.45
N PRO A 541 11.44 -2.00 -1.59
CA PRO A 541 11.27 -1.75 -0.15
C PRO A 541 12.58 -1.61 0.63
N GLY A 542 13.72 -1.81 -0.04
CA GLY A 542 15.03 -1.89 0.61
C GLY A 542 15.02 -2.93 1.75
N SER A 543 15.68 -2.58 2.85
CA SER A 543 15.66 -3.38 4.09
C SER A 543 14.30 -3.45 4.84
N ALA A 544 13.21 -2.86 4.34
CA ALA A 544 11.90 -2.95 5.01
C ALA A 544 11.24 -4.33 4.87
N ILE A 545 11.61 -5.12 3.84
CA ILE A 545 11.07 -6.48 3.62
C ILE A 545 11.64 -7.53 4.61
N LYS A 546 12.80 -7.25 5.23
CA LYS A 546 13.53 -8.21 6.09
C LYS A 546 12.70 -8.95 7.15
N PRO A 547 11.73 -8.34 7.86
CA PRO A 547 10.92 -9.06 8.85
C PRO A 547 10.20 -10.29 8.28
N LEU A 548 9.78 -10.26 7.01
CA LEU A 548 9.14 -11.40 6.36
C LEU A 548 10.12 -12.57 6.23
N THR A 549 11.35 -12.31 5.78
CA THR A 549 12.44 -13.32 5.72
C THR A 549 12.71 -13.95 7.08
N TYR A 550 12.72 -13.16 8.16
CA TYR A 550 12.96 -13.69 9.50
C TYR A 550 11.76 -14.47 10.08
N VAL A 551 10.51 -14.17 9.71
CA VAL A 551 9.37 -15.04 10.06
C VAL A 551 9.44 -16.36 9.31
N ALA A 552 9.71 -16.35 8.00
CA ALA A 552 9.86 -17.59 7.24
C ALA A 552 10.99 -18.46 7.81
N ALA A 553 12.08 -17.85 8.31
CA ALA A 553 13.12 -18.56 9.05
C ALA A 553 12.64 -19.12 10.41
N PHE A 554 11.77 -18.41 11.15
CA PHE A 554 11.15 -18.90 12.38
C PHE A 554 10.17 -20.05 12.14
N GLU A 555 9.44 -20.05 11.01
CA GLU A 555 8.60 -21.18 10.58
C GLU A 555 9.48 -22.43 10.30
N LYS A 556 10.68 -22.24 9.73
CA LYS A 556 11.73 -23.28 9.60
C LYS A 556 12.60 -23.51 10.85
N GLY A 557 12.20 -23.01 12.02
CA GLY A 557 12.82 -23.34 13.31
C GLY A 557 13.96 -22.44 13.80
N TRP A 558 14.23 -21.29 13.18
CA TRP A 558 15.09 -20.26 13.81
C TRP A 558 14.38 -19.60 15.00
N THR A 559 15.17 -18.94 15.85
CA THR A 559 14.70 -18.19 17.02
C THR A 559 15.34 -16.79 17.05
N PRO A 560 14.86 -15.84 17.87
CA PRO A 560 15.54 -14.55 18.09
C PRO A 560 16.99 -14.68 18.58
N ALA A 561 17.34 -15.84 19.15
CA ALA A 561 18.67 -16.14 19.66
C ALA A 561 19.60 -16.75 18.60
N THR A 562 19.11 -17.28 17.48
CA THR A 562 19.93 -17.98 16.48
C THR A 562 21.14 -17.13 16.07
N LEU A 563 22.34 -17.71 16.21
CA LEU A 563 23.62 -17.07 15.88
C LEU A 563 23.84 -17.02 14.36
N LEU A 564 24.15 -15.83 13.86
CA LEU A 564 24.53 -15.54 12.49
C LEU A 564 25.88 -14.81 12.47
N TRP A 565 26.70 -15.07 11.45
CA TRP A 565 28.01 -14.42 11.31
C TRP A 565 27.95 -13.29 10.29
N ASP A 566 27.96 -12.05 10.78
CA ASP A 566 28.11 -10.83 10.01
C ASP A 566 29.59 -10.60 9.67
N VAL A 567 30.08 -11.35 8.68
CA VAL A 567 31.46 -11.33 8.16
C VAL A 567 31.43 -11.35 6.63
N GLU A 568 32.52 -10.92 5.98
CA GLU A 568 32.63 -10.97 4.52
C GLU A 568 32.31 -12.37 3.98
N SER A 569 31.20 -12.47 3.24
CA SER A 569 30.60 -13.73 2.80
C SER A 569 30.23 -13.63 1.32
N GLU A 570 30.57 -14.66 0.54
CA GLU A 570 30.31 -14.74 -0.89
C GLU A 570 29.15 -15.73 -1.13
N PHE A 571 28.19 -15.37 -1.99
CA PHE A 571 26.98 -16.18 -2.25
C PHE A 571 26.76 -16.39 -3.76
N PRO A 572 26.19 -17.53 -4.20
CA PRO A 572 25.66 -17.65 -5.56
C PRO A 572 24.48 -16.65 -5.73
N PRO A 573 24.45 -15.80 -6.78
CA PRO A 573 23.43 -14.75 -6.87
C PRO A 573 21.97 -15.24 -6.86
N SER A 574 21.69 -16.46 -7.34
CA SER A 574 20.37 -17.13 -7.29
C SER A 574 20.13 -18.04 -6.08
N GLY A 575 21.06 -18.12 -5.12
CA GLY A 575 21.05 -19.14 -4.06
C GLY A 575 21.48 -20.54 -4.54
N GLN A 576 21.52 -20.80 -5.85
CA GLN A 576 21.89 -22.11 -6.40
C GLN A 576 23.43 -22.28 -6.49
N PRO A 577 24.05 -23.30 -5.85
CA PRO A 577 25.50 -23.50 -5.89
C PRO A 577 26.11 -23.73 -7.29
N SER A 578 25.27 -23.94 -8.32
CA SER A 578 25.67 -24.07 -9.72
C SER A 578 25.53 -22.79 -10.55
N ASP A 579 25.25 -21.63 -9.94
CA ASP A 579 25.14 -20.35 -10.64
C ASP A 579 26.49 -19.94 -11.28
N PRO A 580 26.58 -19.75 -12.62
CA PRO A 580 27.83 -19.40 -13.29
C PRO A 580 28.17 -17.90 -13.23
N ARG A 581 27.34 -17.08 -12.60
CA ARG A 581 27.58 -15.63 -12.43
C ARG A 581 28.64 -15.37 -11.35
N PRO A 582 29.33 -14.22 -11.37
CA PRO A 582 30.23 -13.83 -10.28
C PRO A 582 29.49 -13.85 -8.93
N PRO A 583 30.14 -14.28 -7.83
CA PRO A 583 29.51 -14.31 -6.51
C PRO A 583 28.96 -12.94 -6.09
N TYR A 584 27.80 -12.96 -5.45
CA TYR A 584 27.23 -11.81 -4.78
C TYR A 584 27.91 -11.64 -3.40
N ILE A 585 28.47 -10.46 -3.15
CA ILE A 585 29.16 -10.12 -1.90
C ILE A 585 28.42 -8.92 -1.27
N PRO A 586 27.42 -9.15 -0.39
CA PRO A 586 26.70 -8.07 0.28
C PRO A 586 27.61 -7.33 1.29
N GLN A 587 27.41 -6.02 1.39
CA GLN A 587 28.01 -5.17 2.43
C GLN A 587 26.92 -4.57 3.32
N ASN A 588 27.26 -4.24 4.57
CA ASN A 588 26.36 -3.51 5.47
C ASN A 588 26.34 -2.01 5.15
N TYR A 589 25.28 -1.33 5.59
CA TYR A 589 25.07 0.10 5.34
C TYR A 589 26.16 1.01 5.94
N ASP A 590 26.83 0.56 7.00
CA ASP A 590 27.93 1.25 7.68
C ASP A 590 29.32 0.78 7.22
N GLU A 591 29.40 0.01 6.13
CA GLU A 591 30.62 -0.51 5.50
C GLU A 591 31.48 -1.42 6.41
N ARG A 592 30.87 -2.04 7.44
CA ARG A 592 31.58 -2.85 8.45
C ARG A 592 30.99 -4.25 8.62
N PHE A 593 31.76 -5.11 9.29
CA PHE A 593 31.38 -6.46 9.68
C PHE A 593 31.47 -6.61 11.20
N HIS A 594 30.38 -7.06 11.82
CA HIS A 594 30.18 -7.11 13.27
C HIS A 594 30.56 -8.45 13.91
N GLY A 595 30.86 -9.47 13.10
CA GLY A 595 31.19 -10.80 13.60
C GLY A 595 29.94 -11.57 14.06
N PRO A 596 29.99 -12.31 15.18
CA PRO A 596 28.85 -13.09 15.66
C PRO A 596 27.72 -12.17 16.17
N VAL A 597 26.52 -12.34 15.61
CA VAL A 597 25.30 -11.61 15.99
C VAL A 597 24.09 -12.54 16.07
N THR A 598 23.26 -12.37 17.10
CA THR A 598 21.96 -13.08 17.21
C THR A 598 20.91 -12.46 16.28
N VAL A 599 19.90 -13.23 15.83
CA VAL A 599 18.80 -12.73 14.98
C VAL A 599 18.16 -11.45 15.52
N ARG A 600 17.93 -11.34 16.84
CA ARG A 600 17.47 -10.09 17.49
C ARG A 600 18.34 -8.91 17.11
N SER A 601 19.66 -9.01 17.30
CA SER A 601 20.61 -7.95 16.97
C SER A 601 20.64 -7.66 15.46
N ALA A 602 20.66 -8.70 14.63
CA ALA A 602 20.77 -8.57 13.18
C ALA A 602 19.56 -7.90 12.53
N LEU A 603 18.34 -8.25 12.96
CA LEU A 603 17.11 -7.63 12.48
C LEU A 603 16.92 -6.22 13.07
N ALA A 604 17.19 -6.03 14.37
CA ALA A 604 17.06 -4.72 15.03
C ALA A 604 18.03 -3.66 14.45
N ASN A 605 19.29 -4.03 14.18
CA ASN A 605 20.28 -3.17 13.52
C ASN A 605 20.21 -3.22 11.99
N SER A 606 19.32 -4.04 11.42
CA SER A 606 19.09 -4.12 9.98
C SER A 606 20.32 -4.52 9.14
N TYR A 607 21.23 -5.35 9.68
CA TYR A 607 22.41 -5.83 8.96
C TYR A 607 22.03 -6.60 7.68
N ASN A 608 22.85 -6.50 6.64
CA ASN A 608 22.62 -7.04 5.31
C ASN A 608 23.10 -8.48 5.17
N VAL A 609 24.33 -8.81 5.59
CA VAL A 609 24.86 -10.18 5.45
C VAL A 609 24.02 -11.22 6.21
N PRO A 610 23.59 -10.99 7.46
CA PRO A 610 22.76 -11.96 8.18
C PRO A 610 21.37 -12.13 7.57
N ALA A 611 20.81 -11.06 6.97
CA ALA A 611 19.54 -11.16 6.25
C ALA A 611 19.67 -11.94 4.94
N VAL A 612 20.79 -11.81 4.22
CA VAL A 612 21.11 -12.66 3.05
C VAL A 612 21.27 -14.12 3.47
N LYS A 613 21.94 -14.41 4.60
CA LYS A 613 22.01 -15.76 5.18
C LYS A 613 20.64 -16.30 5.61
N ALA A 614 19.73 -15.44 6.08
CA ALA A 614 18.34 -15.82 6.37
C ALA A 614 17.57 -16.22 5.10
N LEU A 615 17.73 -15.49 4.00
CA LEU A 615 17.09 -15.86 2.72
C LEU A 615 17.71 -17.10 2.07
N ASP A 616 19.03 -17.29 2.21
CA ASP A 616 19.74 -18.50 1.76
C ASP A 616 19.24 -19.75 2.50
N PHE A 617 18.93 -19.62 3.80
CA PHE A 617 18.31 -20.68 4.62
C PHE A 617 16.82 -20.91 4.31
N VAL A 618 16.05 -19.86 4.06
CA VAL A 618 14.60 -19.96 3.77
C VAL A 618 14.33 -20.50 2.35
N GLY A 619 15.12 -20.04 1.37
CA GLY A 619 14.85 -20.20 -0.05
C GLY A 619 14.11 -18.99 -0.63
N ILE A 620 14.48 -18.60 -1.85
CA ILE A 620 13.81 -17.52 -2.61
C ILE A 620 12.43 -18.00 -3.07
N TYR A 621 12.40 -19.21 -3.61
CA TYR A 621 11.23 -19.95 -4.07
C TYR A 621 11.13 -21.26 -3.27
N ASP A 622 9.99 -21.93 -3.39
CA ASP A 622 9.69 -23.18 -2.69
C ASP A 622 10.61 -24.33 -3.14
N ASP A 623 10.90 -25.27 -2.24
CA ASP A 623 11.67 -26.48 -2.58
C ASP A 623 10.74 -27.48 -3.30
N PRO A 624 11.01 -27.84 -4.58
CA PRO A 624 10.20 -28.83 -5.29
C PRO A 624 10.26 -30.26 -4.72
N ALA A 625 11.09 -30.51 -3.69
CA ALA A 625 11.05 -31.74 -2.90
C ALA A 625 10.01 -31.73 -1.76
N THR A 626 9.51 -30.56 -1.35
CA THR A 626 8.45 -30.42 -0.32
C THR A 626 7.11 -30.02 -0.94
N PRO A 627 5.97 -30.33 -0.26
CA PRO A 627 4.65 -29.87 -0.67
C PRO A 627 4.26 -28.51 -0.04
N GLU A 628 5.21 -27.82 0.60
CA GLU A 628 4.98 -26.69 1.49
C GLU A 628 5.43 -25.37 0.85
N GLU A 629 4.56 -24.36 0.89
CA GLU A 629 4.78 -23.01 0.33
C GLU A 629 5.62 -22.16 1.31
N GLU A 630 6.92 -22.47 1.38
CA GLU A 630 7.87 -21.92 2.36
C GLU A 630 8.88 -20.90 1.80
N GLY A 631 8.97 -20.72 0.49
CA GLY A 631 9.90 -19.75 -0.12
C GLY A 631 9.49 -18.31 0.16
N LEU A 632 10.44 -17.37 0.22
CA LEU A 632 10.13 -15.97 0.54
C LEU A 632 9.08 -15.35 -0.41
N VAL A 633 9.07 -15.72 -1.70
CA VAL A 633 8.06 -15.26 -2.65
C VAL A 633 6.65 -15.76 -2.27
N ALA A 634 6.49 -17.06 -2.02
CA ALA A 634 5.20 -17.64 -1.63
C ALA A 634 4.74 -17.11 -0.25
N PHE A 635 5.65 -16.99 0.72
CA PHE A 635 5.37 -16.38 2.01
C PHE A 635 4.92 -14.91 1.90
N ALA A 636 5.52 -14.14 0.99
CA ALA A 636 5.10 -12.76 0.72
C ALA A 636 3.72 -12.70 0.04
N HIS A 637 3.44 -13.58 -0.93
CA HIS A 637 2.11 -13.71 -1.56
C HIS A 637 1.05 -14.09 -0.52
N ARG A 638 1.37 -15.01 0.40
CA ARG A 638 0.52 -15.42 1.54
C ARG A 638 0.11 -14.24 2.41
N LEU A 639 1.02 -13.26 2.61
CA LEU A 639 0.76 -12.00 3.32
C LEU A 639 0.09 -10.90 2.49
N GLY A 640 -0.28 -11.18 1.23
CA GLY A 640 -0.98 -10.26 0.33
C GLY A 640 -0.07 -9.43 -0.60
N ILE A 641 1.25 -9.64 -0.58
CA ILE A 641 2.19 -8.93 -1.47
C ILE A 641 2.25 -9.66 -2.82
N THR A 642 1.38 -9.27 -3.75
CA THR A 642 1.23 -9.98 -5.03
C THR A 642 2.11 -9.47 -6.17
N ASP A 643 2.91 -8.40 -5.97
CA ASP A 643 3.76 -7.82 -7.03
C ASP A 643 4.99 -8.66 -7.38
N LEU A 644 5.39 -9.58 -6.48
CA LEU A 644 6.60 -10.40 -6.62
C LEU A 644 6.40 -11.56 -7.60
N GLN A 645 6.32 -11.26 -8.90
CA GLN A 645 5.94 -12.20 -9.97
C GLN A 645 7.11 -12.69 -10.86
N SER A 646 8.37 -12.30 -10.58
CA SER A 646 9.52 -12.76 -11.37
C SER A 646 9.98 -14.18 -10.99
N ASP A 647 10.46 -14.93 -11.98
CA ASP A 647 11.17 -16.20 -11.85
C ASP A 647 12.70 -16.03 -11.68
N GLN A 648 13.20 -14.79 -11.65
CA GLN A 648 14.62 -14.45 -11.70
C GLN A 648 15.13 -13.64 -10.49
N TYR A 649 14.36 -13.54 -9.40
CA TYR A 649 14.86 -12.99 -8.13
C TYR A 649 16.11 -13.74 -7.64
N GLY A 650 17.04 -12.97 -7.07
CA GLY A 650 18.25 -13.46 -6.40
C GLY A 650 18.23 -13.17 -4.91
N LEU A 651 19.29 -13.53 -4.19
CA LEU A 651 19.42 -13.33 -2.74
C LEU A 651 19.37 -11.85 -2.30
N ALA A 652 19.46 -10.90 -3.24
CA ALA A 652 19.17 -9.48 -2.99
C ALA A 652 17.68 -9.19 -2.69
N LEU A 653 16.75 -10.13 -2.90
CA LEU A 653 15.31 -9.93 -2.65
C LEU A 653 15.03 -9.51 -1.20
N THR A 654 15.68 -10.13 -0.20
CA THR A 654 15.56 -9.74 1.21
C THR A 654 16.16 -8.37 1.55
N LEU A 655 16.88 -7.75 0.61
CA LEU A 655 17.38 -6.38 0.72
C LEU A 655 16.59 -5.39 -0.15
N GLY A 656 15.46 -5.82 -0.72
CA GLY A 656 14.58 -4.98 -1.55
C GLY A 656 14.74 -5.16 -3.06
N GLY A 657 15.43 -6.23 -3.52
CA GLY A 657 15.64 -6.54 -4.95
C GLY A 657 14.38 -6.97 -5.74
N GLY A 658 13.19 -6.62 -5.27
CA GLY A 658 11.90 -6.82 -5.93
C GLY A 658 10.94 -5.72 -5.47
N GLU A 659 10.08 -5.23 -6.35
CA GLU A 659 9.19 -4.10 -6.09
C GLU A 659 7.86 -4.53 -5.46
N VAL A 660 7.35 -3.72 -4.53
CA VAL A 660 6.08 -3.97 -3.79
C VAL A 660 5.32 -2.66 -3.58
N LYS A 661 3.99 -2.69 -3.52
CA LYS A 661 3.18 -1.53 -3.11
C LYS A 661 3.33 -1.19 -1.62
N LEU A 662 3.17 0.09 -1.29
CA LEU A 662 3.14 0.56 0.10
C LEU A 662 1.92 0.05 0.86
N LEU A 663 0.74 0.01 0.23
CA LEU A 663 -0.49 -0.56 0.83
C LEU A 663 -0.28 -2.03 1.22
N ASP A 664 0.24 -2.85 0.30
CA ASP A 664 0.45 -4.29 0.49
C ASP A 664 1.47 -4.57 1.59
N LEU A 665 2.60 -3.84 1.62
CA LEU A 665 3.60 -3.98 2.69
C LEU A 665 3.08 -3.46 4.05
N THR A 666 2.25 -2.41 4.07
CA THR A 666 1.60 -1.94 5.31
C THR A 666 0.62 -2.99 5.82
N THR A 667 -0.10 -3.66 4.92
CA THR A 667 -1.01 -4.77 5.23
C THR A 667 -0.25 -5.96 5.82
N ALA A 668 0.89 -6.34 5.24
CA ALA A 668 1.76 -7.39 5.78
C ALA A 668 2.28 -7.05 7.20
N PHE A 669 2.60 -5.78 7.48
CA PHE A 669 2.99 -5.34 8.82
C PHE A 669 1.80 -5.30 9.82
N ALA A 670 0.58 -5.04 9.36
CA ALA A 670 -0.62 -5.15 10.18
C ALA A 670 -0.91 -6.59 10.64
N VAL A 671 -0.46 -7.62 9.88
CA VAL A 671 -0.53 -9.03 10.32
C VAL A 671 0.28 -9.26 11.59
N PHE A 672 1.47 -8.65 11.73
CA PHE A 672 2.26 -8.72 12.96
C PHE A 672 1.55 -8.02 14.12
N ALA A 673 0.99 -6.82 13.86
CA ALA A 673 0.23 -6.05 14.85
C ALA A 673 -0.99 -6.81 15.41
N ASN A 674 -1.70 -7.56 14.57
CA ASN A 674 -2.86 -8.38 14.93
C ASN A 674 -2.48 -9.85 15.23
N GLN A 675 -1.34 -10.09 15.89
CA GLN A 675 -0.92 -11.40 16.42
C GLN A 675 -0.90 -12.53 15.36
N GLY A 676 -0.44 -12.22 14.15
CA GLY A 676 -0.34 -13.18 13.04
C GLY A 676 -1.64 -13.38 12.25
N ARG A 677 -2.71 -12.64 12.57
CA ARG A 677 -3.97 -12.64 11.81
C ARG A 677 -3.97 -11.54 10.76
N GLN A 678 -4.29 -11.89 9.51
CA GLN A 678 -4.61 -10.91 8.48
C GLN A 678 -6.10 -10.57 8.53
N VAL A 679 -6.38 -9.30 8.25
CA VAL A 679 -7.70 -8.83 7.81
C VAL A 679 -7.49 -8.11 6.47
N THR A 680 -8.34 -8.36 5.49
CA THR A 680 -8.29 -7.70 4.19
C THR A 680 -8.51 -6.19 4.35
N PRO A 681 -7.71 -5.32 3.70
CA PRO A 681 -7.92 -3.89 3.76
C PRO A 681 -9.31 -3.47 3.28
N VAL A 682 -10.02 -2.69 4.10
CA VAL A 682 -11.36 -2.17 3.80
C VAL A 682 -11.24 -0.67 3.48
N ALA A 683 -11.85 -0.26 2.37
CA ALA A 683 -11.90 1.13 1.92
C ALA A 683 -13.34 1.68 1.85
N ILE A 684 -14.28 0.84 1.41
CA ILE A 684 -15.72 1.12 1.31
C ILE A 684 -16.41 0.25 2.36
N THR A 685 -17.20 0.86 3.25
CA THR A 685 -17.98 0.15 4.27
C THR A 685 -19.40 -0.16 3.79
N ARG A 686 -20.01 0.75 3.02
CA ARG A 686 -21.39 0.63 2.54
C ARG A 686 -21.62 1.42 1.25
N ILE A 687 -22.46 0.90 0.35
CA ILE A 687 -23.04 1.64 -0.77
C ILE A 687 -24.56 1.48 -0.71
N THR A 688 -25.28 2.60 -0.72
CA THR A 688 -26.73 2.63 -0.99
C THR A 688 -27.03 3.38 -2.28
N ASP A 689 -28.16 3.12 -2.92
CA ASP A 689 -28.61 3.89 -4.09
C ASP A 689 -29.39 5.16 -3.70
N TYR A 690 -29.88 5.89 -4.71
CA TYR A 690 -30.71 7.09 -4.55
C TYR A 690 -32.04 6.86 -3.79
N SER A 691 -32.54 5.62 -3.73
CA SER A 691 -33.76 5.25 -2.99
C SER A 691 -33.47 4.85 -1.53
N GLY A 692 -32.19 4.65 -1.19
CA GLY A 692 -31.74 4.11 0.08
C GLY A 692 -31.66 2.57 0.12
N GLU A 693 -31.80 1.88 -1.01
CA GLU A 693 -31.60 0.43 -1.08
C GLU A 693 -30.11 0.09 -0.89
N LEU A 694 -29.82 -0.98 -0.15
CA LEU A 694 -28.47 -1.43 0.16
C LEU A 694 -27.88 -2.22 -1.02
N ILE A 695 -26.92 -1.61 -1.72
CA ILE A 695 -26.26 -2.20 -2.90
C ILE A 695 -25.03 -3.01 -2.49
N TYR A 696 -24.28 -2.52 -1.49
CA TYR A 696 -23.10 -3.20 -0.95
C TYR A 696 -22.96 -2.90 0.54
N GLU A 697 -22.54 -3.91 1.30
CA GLU A 697 -22.08 -3.79 2.68
C GLU A 697 -20.78 -4.58 2.79
N ALA A 698 -19.78 -4.03 3.48
CA ALA A 698 -18.51 -4.71 3.66
C ALA A 698 -18.73 -6.01 4.47
N PRO A 699 -18.13 -7.15 4.04
CA PRO A 699 -18.21 -8.37 4.82
C PRO A 699 -17.55 -8.16 6.19
N GLN A 700 -18.16 -8.76 7.23
CA GLN A 700 -17.60 -8.73 8.59
C GLN A 700 -16.14 -9.26 8.57
N PRO A 701 -15.18 -8.59 9.24
CA PRO A 701 -13.75 -8.91 9.20
C PRO A 701 -13.41 -10.40 9.36
N SER A 702 -13.17 -11.07 8.25
CA SER A 702 -12.75 -12.47 8.23
C SER A 702 -11.26 -12.56 8.58
N THR A 703 -10.96 -12.80 9.86
CA THR A 703 -9.59 -13.00 10.32
C THR A 703 -9.04 -14.35 9.87
N GLN A 704 -7.94 -14.33 9.11
CA GLN A 704 -7.19 -15.54 8.76
C GLN A 704 -5.86 -15.55 9.51
N GLN A 705 -5.60 -16.60 10.29
CA GLN A 705 -4.31 -16.80 10.95
C GLN A 705 -3.28 -17.25 9.89
N LEU A 706 -2.33 -16.39 9.53
CA LEU A 706 -1.32 -16.64 8.49
C LEU A 706 0.08 -16.96 9.03
N ILE A 707 0.36 -16.47 10.23
CA ILE A 707 1.57 -16.67 11.02
C ILE A 707 1.09 -17.05 12.42
N ARG A 708 1.78 -17.95 13.14
CA ARG A 708 1.40 -18.27 14.52
C ARG A 708 1.58 -17.04 15.46
N PRO A 709 0.72 -16.83 16.48
CA PRO A 709 0.81 -15.66 17.37
C PRO A 709 2.19 -15.46 18.00
N GLU A 710 2.87 -16.56 18.32
CA GLU A 710 4.21 -16.55 18.90
C GLU A 710 5.23 -15.90 17.97
N HIS A 711 5.30 -16.31 16.69
CA HIS A 711 6.25 -15.73 15.72
C HIS A 711 5.97 -14.25 15.45
N ALA A 712 4.70 -13.86 15.38
CA ALA A 712 4.31 -12.45 15.29
C ALA A 712 4.82 -11.66 16.51
N PHE A 713 4.57 -12.15 17.73
CA PHE A 713 5.09 -11.54 18.96
C PHE A 713 6.62 -11.48 19.00
N LEU A 714 7.33 -12.54 18.57
CA LEU A 714 8.79 -12.54 18.56
C LEU A 714 9.34 -11.44 17.63
N ILE A 715 8.78 -11.28 16.42
CA ILE A 715 9.12 -10.15 15.53
C ILE A 715 8.81 -8.80 16.17
N SER A 716 7.60 -8.60 16.73
CA SER A 716 7.27 -7.34 17.40
C SER A 716 8.24 -7.04 18.54
N SER A 717 8.62 -8.07 19.33
CA SER A 717 9.57 -7.95 20.44
C SER A 717 10.98 -7.55 20.00
N ILE A 718 11.38 -7.87 18.76
CA ILE A 718 12.66 -7.42 18.18
C ILE A 718 12.51 -6.02 17.59
N LEU A 719 11.43 -5.78 16.84
CA LEU A 719 11.21 -4.52 16.14
C LEU A 719 10.80 -3.36 17.05
N SER A 720 10.40 -3.59 18.30
CA SER A 720 10.14 -2.55 19.31
C SER A 720 11.27 -2.40 20.34
N ASP A 721 12.35 -3.18 20.23
CA ASP A 721 13.46 -3.17 21.19
C ASP A 721 14.46 -2.06 20.85
N ASN A 722 14.36 -0.92 21.56
CA ASN A 722 15.29 0.19 21.37
C ASN A 722 16.72 -0.15 21.84
N GLN A 723 16.93 -1.08 22.77
CA GLN A 723 18.28 -1.48 23.20
C GLN A 723 18.99 -2.28 22.11
N ALA A 724 18.30 -3.25 21.50
CA ALA A 724 18.83 -4.01 20.37
C ALA A 724 19.17 -3.13 19.15
N ARG A 725 18.52 -1.97 18.99
CA ARG A 725 18.76 -0.98 17.91
C ARG A 725 19.94 -0.02 18.15
N ILE A 726 20.47 0.09 19.38
CA ILE A 726 21.50 1.09 19.72
C ILE A 726 22.75 1.03 18.81
N PRO A 727 23.32 -0.14 18.46
CA PRO A 727 24.56 -0.21 17.67
C PRO A 727 24.51 0.51 16.33
N MET A 728 23.39 0.43 15.60
CA MET A 728 23.20 1.10 14.31
C MET A 728 22.53 2.48 14.43
N PHE A 729 21.53 2.63 15.31
CA PHE A 729 20.64 3.79 15.31
C PHE A 729 20.86 4.77 16.48
N GLY A 730 21.59 4.36 17.51
CA GLY A 730 21.76 5.11 18.75
C GLY A 730 20.51 5.14 19.64
N ALA A 731 20.71 5.39 20.94
CA ALA A 731 19.63 5.34 21.94
C ALA A 731 18.50 6.35 21.71
N ASN A 732 18.80 7.48 21.07
CA ASN A 732 17.87 8.59 20.83
C ASN A 732 17.44 8.68 19.35
N SER A 733 17.33 7.54 18.66
CA SER A 733 16.86 7.51 17.27
C SER A 733 15.41 7.99 17.15
N VAL A 734 15.02 8.50 15.98
CA VAL A 734 13.63 8.90 15.66
C VAL A 734 12.62 7.74 15.72
N LEU A 735 13.11 6.49 15.79
CA LEU A 735 12.30 5.27 15.96
C LEU A 735 11.98 4.96 17.43
N ASN A 736 12.48 5.76 18.38
CA ASN A 736 12.26 5.61 19.82
C ASN A 736 11.11 6.54 20.28
N LEU A 737 9.87 6.07 20.10
CA LEU A 737 8.65 6.80 20.45
C LEU A 737 8.37 6.75 21.97
N PRO A 738 7.57 7.67 22.53
CA PRO A 738 7.21 7.67 23.97
C PRO A 738 6.31 6.50 24.40
N PHE A 739 5.90 5.62 23.48
CA PHE A 739 5.12 4.40 23.71
C PHE A 739 5.72 3.24 22.89
N PRO A 740 5.46 1.97 23.25
CA PRO A 740 5.96 0.82 22.49
C PRO A 740 5.45 0.83 21.05
N ALA A 741 6.36 0.92 20.08
CA ALA A 741 6.05 0.82 18.66
C ALA A 741 7.11 -0.06 17.97
N ALA A 742 6.64 -1.04 17.20
CA ALA A 742 7.52 -1.84 16.35
C ALA A 742 7.78 -1.06 15.05
N ALA A 743 9.04 -0.95 14.60
CA ALA A 743 9.32 -0.30 13.31
C ALA A 743 10.56 -0.87 12.60
N LYS A 744 10.53 -0.78 11.26
CA LYS A 744 11.57 -1.21 10.34
C LYS A 744 11.75 -0.18 9.22
N THR A 745 12.97 0.35 9.12
CA THR A 745 13.42 1.20 8.01
C THR A 745 13.79 0.40 6.76
N GLY A 746 13.65 1.01 5.59
CA GLY A 746 14.18 0.55 4.32
C GLY A 746 14.89 1.69 3.58
N THR A 747 16.01 1.37 2.95
CA THR A 747 16.80 2.26 2.09
C THR A 747 17.25 1.43 0.89
N THR A 748 17.19 2.00 -0.31
CA THR A 748 17.78 1.42 -1.53
C THR A 748 19.22 1.91 -1.72
N THR A 749 20.09 1.08 -2.29
CA THR A 749 21.52 1.41 -2.48
C THR A 749 21.73 2.66 -3.35
N ASP A 750 20.85 2.88 -4.33
CA ASP A 750 20.86 4.05 -5.22
C ASP A 750 20.15 5.29 -4.62
N PHE A 751 19.65 5.22 -3.39
CA PHE A 751 18.85 6.27 -2.74
C PHE A 751 17.63 6.73 -3.56
N ARG A 752 16.93 5.80 -4.24
CA ARG A 752 15.70 6.09 -5.03
C ARG A 752 14.43 6.02 -4.19
N ASP A 753 14.44 5.08 -3.25
CA ASP A 753 13.34 4.77 -2.34
C ASP A 753 13.83 4.73 -0.88
N ASN A 754 13.13 5.47 -0.03
CA ASN A 754 13.26 5.46 1.43
C ASN A 754 11.94 5.05 2.06
N TRP A 755 12.01 4.15 3.04
CA TRP A 755 10.83 3.54 3.66
C TRP A 755 10.93 3.55 5.19
N THR A 756 9.80 3.70 5.85
CA THR A 756 9.63 3.27 7.24
C THR A 756 8.25 2.64 7.42
N MET A 757 8.27 1.38 7.86
CA MET A 757 7.09 0.61 8.21
C MET A 757 7.06 0.45 9.72
N GLY A 758 5.93 0.69 10.38
CA GLY A 758 5.86 0.47 11.82
C GLY A 758 4.45 0.57 12.39
N TYR A 759 4.23 -0.06 13.54
CA TYR A 759 2.91 -0.35 14.08
C TYR A 759 2.88 -0.39 15.61
N THR A 760 1.70 -0.14 16.14
CA THR A 760 1.23 -0.60 17.47
C THR A 760 0.11 -1.63 17.24
N PRO A 761 -0.47 -2.26 18.28
CA PRO A 761 -1.70 -3.05 18.12
C PRO A 761 -2.91 -2.24 17.62
N ASP A 762 -2.85 -0.91 17.72
CA ASP A 762 -3.96 0.01 17.43
C ASP A 762 -3.92 0.56 15.99
N VAL A 763 -2.72 0.77 15.43
CA VAL A 763 -2.52 1.29 14.07
C VAL A 763 -1.22 0.77 13.45
N ALA A 764 -1.25 0.42 12.16
CA ALA A 764 -0.08 0.13 11.33
C ALA A 764 0.10 1.23 10.29
N VAL A 765 1.32 1.76 10.17
CA VAL A 765 1.66 2.89 9.28
C VAL A 765 2.84 2.52 8.40
N GLY A 766 2.70 2.75 7.10
CA GLY A 766 3.78 2.73 6.13
C GLY A 766 4.02 4.12 5.56
N VAL A 767 5.28 4.52 5.44
CA VAL A 767 5.72 5.74 4.73
C VAL A 767 6.75 5.37 3.67
N TRP A 768 6.57 5.91 2.47
CA TRP A 768 7.55 5.95 1.38
C TRP A 768 7.95 7.40 1.08
N VAL A 769 9.21 7.63 0.73
CA VAL A 769 9.77 8.92 0.27
C VAL A 769 10.71 8.66 -0.90
N GLY A 770 10.57 9.41 -1.99
CA GLY A 770 11.30 9.20 -3.23
C GLY A 770 10.76 10.02 -4.40
N ASN A 771 11.11 9.63 -5.63
CA ASN A 771 10.71 10.31 -6.85
C ASN A 771 9.87 9.39 -7.76
N PRO A 772 8.68 9.82 -8.25
CA PRO A 772 7.83 8.97 -9.09
C PRO A 772 8.47 8.55 -10.43
N ASP A 773 9.45 9.31 -10.93
CA ASP A 773 10.24 9.00 -12.13
C ASP A 773 11.45 8.07 -11.87
N ASN A 774 11.62 7.58 -10.64
CA ASN A 774 12.75 6.78 -10.14
C ASN A 774 14.12 7.50 -10.15
N THR A 775 14.17 8.83 -10.23
CA THR A 775 15.44 9.56 -10.02
C THR A 775 15.95 9.44 -8.58
N ALA A 776 17.27 9.39 -8.43
CA ALA A 776 17.92 9.22 -7.14
C ALA A 776 17.90 10.52 -6.30
N MET A 777 17.56 10.38 -5.02
CA MET A 777 17.76 11.41 -4.00
C MET A 777 19.24 11.50 -3.60
N GLN A 778 19.60 12.47 -2.77
CA GLN A 778 20.97 12.69 -2.30
C GLN A 778 21.07 12.62 -0.77
N GLY A 779 21.87 11.71 -0.23
CA GLY A 779 22.24 11.72 1.19
C GLY A 779 21.08 11.54 2.20
N THR A 780 19.96 10.97 1.75
CA THR A 780 18.77 10.70 2.57
C THR A 780 18.47 9.20 2.59
N SER A 781 18.03 8.69 3.73
CA SER A 781 17.84 7.26 4.02
C SER A 781 16.45 6.98 4.59
N GLY A 782 16.06 5.71 4.77
CA GLY A 782 14.84 5.37 5.50
C GLY A 782 14.74 6.05 6.87
N LEU A 783 15.87 6.25 7.56
CA LEU A 783 15.97 6.91 8.88
C LEU A 783 15.88 8.45 8.81
N SER A 784 16.27 9.08 7.70
CA SER A 784 16.37 10.54 7.56
C SER A 784 15.35 11.16 6.58
N GLY A 785 14.66 10.34 5.79
CA GLY A 785 13.55 10.75 4.92
C GLY A 785 12.19 10.27 5.45
N ALA A 786 11.98 8.95 5.50
CA ALA A 786 10.67 8.38 5.82
C ALA A 786 10.38 8.27 7.34
N ALA A 787 11.40 8.00 8.17
CA ALA A 787 11.20 7.77 9.60
C ALA A 787 10.72 9.00 10.40
N PRO A 788 11.14 10.26 10.10
CA PRO A 788 10.60 11.44 10.77
C PRO A 788 9.09 11.61 10.54
N ILE A 789 8.65 11.46 9.29
CA ILE A 789 7.24 11.48 8.87
C ILE A 789 6.44 10.40 9.60
N TRP A 790 6.96 9.16 9.58
CA TRP A 790 6.35 8.03 10.30
C TRP A 790 6.25 8.30 11.80
N ALA A 791 7.31 8.81 12.44
CA ALA A 791 7.37 9.01 13.88
C ALA A 791 6.43 10.12 14.36
N GLU A 792 6.34 11.21 13.61
CA GLU A 792 5.44 12.31 13.90
C GLU A 792 3.97 11.88 13.70
N PHE A 793 3.64 11.30 12.55
CA PHE A 793 2.29 10.82 12.28
C PHE A 793 1.86 9.70 13.23
N MET A 794 2.74 8.75 13.57
CA MET A 794 2.44 7.68 14.54
C MET A 794 2.10 8.26 15.93
N GLN A 795 2.79 9.31 16.38
CA GLN A 795 2.46 10.00 17.63
C GLN A 795 1.11 10.73 17.54
N GLN A 796 0.83 11.42 16.43
CA GLN A 796 -0.47 12.07 16.21
C GLN A 796 -1.62 11.06 16.16
N ALA A 797 -1.46 9.96 15.43
CA ALA A 797 -2.46 8.90 15.27
C ALA A 797 -2.72 8.12 16.58
N VAL A 798 -1.68 7.76 17.35
CA VAL A 798 -1.85 7.12 18.67
C VAL A 798 -2.45 8.10 19.69
N ASN A 799 -2.15 9.40 19.59
CA ASN A 799 -2.83 10.42 20.39
C ASN A 799 -4.33 10.53 20.05
N PHE A 800 -4.69 10.51 18.76
CA PHE A 800 -6.08 10.58 18.30
C PHE A 800 -6.90 9.31 18.62
N LEU A 801 -6.33 8.12 18.34
CA LEU A 801 -7.05 6.85 18.44
C LEU A 801 -7.17 6.30 19.88
N VAL A 802 -6.15 6.52 20.74
CA VAL A 802 -6.09 5.93 22.10
C VAL A 802 -5.62 6.92 23.18
N ALA A 803 -5.78 8.23 22.94
CA ALA A 803 -5.40 9.30 23.88
C ALA A 803 -3.92 9.22 24.35
N GLY A 804 -3.03 8.76 23.46
CA GLY A 804 -1.59 8.63 23.73
C GLY A 804 -1.20 7.32 24.44
N ASN A 805 -2.16 6.52 24.89
CA ASN A 805 -1.94 5.26 25.62
C ASN A 805 -1.66 4.09 24.65
N GLY A 806 -0.69 4.26 23.75
CA GLY A 806 -0.30 3.24 22.76
C GLY A 806 0.01 1.90 23.42
N ARG A 807 -0.73 0.85 23.06
CA ARG A 807 -0.67 -0.42 23.78
C ARG A 807 0.61 -1.19 23.47
N GLY A 808 1.20 -1.80 24.49
CA GLY A 808 2.28 -2.77 24.30
C GLY A 808 1.78 -4.05 23.64
N PHE A 809 2.69 -4.78 22.97
CA PHE A 809 2.36 -6.06 22.33
C PHE A 809 1.99 -7.11 23.39
N GLU A 810 0.78 -7.65 23.28
CA GLU A 810 0.32 -8.74 24.14
C GLU A 810 1.17 -9.99 23.90
N ARG A 811 1.72 -10.57 24.97
CA ARG A 811 2.45 -11.84 24.95
C ARG A 811 1.44 -12.99 24.88
N PRO A 812 1.32 -13.71 23.74
CA PRO A 812 0.37 -14.79 23.64
C PRO A 812 0.75 -15.97 24.54
N PRO A 813 -0.20 -16.88 24.85
CA PRO A 813 0.13 -18.22 25.33
C PRO A 813 1.17 -18.88 24.41
N GLY A 814 2.03 -19.73 24.97
CA GLY A 814 3.09 -20.39 24.20
C GLY A 814 4.41 -19.62 24.12
N ILE A 815 4.48 -18.33 24.52
CA ILE A 815 5.78 -17.65 24.67
C ILE A 815 6.40 -17.91 26.05
N GLU A 816 7.59 -18.51 26.05
CA GLU A 816 8.47 -18.62 27.22
C GLU A 816 9.62 -17.59 27.20
N GLU A 817 10.27 -17.41 28.34
CA GLU A 817 11.45 -16.55 28.50
C GLU A 817 12.57 -17.41 29.10
N LYS A 818 13.72 -17.48 28.42
CA LYS A 818 14.87 -18.32 28.82
C LYS A 818 16.08 -17.43 29.07
N VAL A 819 17.02 -17.92 29.87
CA VAL A 819 18.38 -17.35 29.94
C VAL A 819 19.19 -17.99 28.83
N ILE A 820 19.90 -17.17 28.05
CA ILE A 820 20.81 -17.59 26.99
C ILE A 820 22.18 -16.94 27.16
N CYS A 821 23.18 -17.57 26.58
CA CYS A 821 24.45 -16.92 26.30
C CYS A 821 24.21 -15.75 25.34
N ALA A 822 24.65 -14.54 25.70
CA ALA A 822 24.38 -13.32 24.95
C ALA A 822 25.03 -13.32 23.55
N LEU A 823 26.13 -14.08 23.40
CA LEU A 823 26.91 -14.22 22.17
C LEU A 823 26.37 -15.33 21.24
N SER A 824 26.22 -16.55 21.75
CA SER A 824 25.90 -17.74 20.94
C SER A 824 24.40 -18.04 20.80
N GLY A 825 23.57 -17.53 21.72
CA GLY A 825 22.13 -17.79 21.75
C GLY A 825 21.71 -19.17 22.27
N ALA A 826 22.67 -20.06 22.59
CA ALA A 826 22.41 -21.31 23.30
C ALA A 826 22.09 -21.05 24.79
N GLU A 827 21.62 -22.06 25.52
CA GLU A 827 21.68 -22.04 26.98
C GLU A 827 23.14 -21.84 27.45
N PRO A 828 23.42 -21.09 28.52
CA PRO A 828 24.80 -20.76 28.89
C PRO A 828 25.62 -21.99 29.31
N SER A 829 26.74 -22.26 28.62
CA SER A 829 27.74 -23.21 29.09
C SER A 829 28.59 -22.62 30.24
N GLN A 830 29.51 -23.43 30.77
CA GLN A 830 30.52 -22.99 31.73
C GLN A 830 31.51 -21.94 31.19
N TYR A 831 31.48 -21.65 29.89
CA TYR A 831 32.36 -20.69 29.21
C TYR A 831 31.69 -19.36 28.85
N CYS A 832 30.36 -19.24 29.00
CA CYS A 832 29.67 -18.01 28.61
C CYS A 832 29.58 -16.99 29.75
N ASP A 833 30.49 -16.01 29.70
CA ASP A 833 30.61 -14.90 30.67
C ASP A 833 29.42 -13.92 30.64
N GLU A 834 28.83 -13.66 29.46
CA GLU A 834 27.70 -12.73 29.30
C GLU A 834 26.39 -13.45 29.03
N GLN A 835 25.39 -13.27 29.90
CA GLN A 835 24.09 -13.92 29.81
C GLN A 835 22.96 -12.89 29.71
N ARG A 836 21.96 -13.16 28.87
CA ARG A 836 20.75 -12.33 28.74
C ARG A 836 19.48 -13.18 28.80
N ARG A 837 18.33 -12.54 29.00
CA ARG A 837 17.02 -13.18 28.80
C ARG A 837 16.51 -12.92 27.39
N GLU A 838 15.80 -13.88 26.83
CA GLU A 838 15.28 -13.84 25.46
C GLU A 838 13.94 -14.60 25.39
N PHE A 839 13.08 -14.20 24.44
CA PHE A 839 11.77 -14.81 24.24
C PHE A 839 11.80 -15.92 23.17
N PHE A 840 11.04 -16.98 23.43
CA PHE A 840 10.95 -18.18 22.58
C PHE A 840 9.51 -18.66 22.49
N ALA A 841 9.16 -19.33 21.39
CA ALA A 841 7.99 -20.21 21.41
C ALA A 841 8.33 -21.47 22.22
N ALA A 842 7.38 -22.02 22.99
CA ALA A 842 7.63 -23.13 23.91
C ALA A 842 8.03 -24.45 23.22
N ASP A 843 7.68 -24.60 21.94
CA ASP A 843 8.10 -25.69 21.05
C ASP A 843 9.40 -25.39 20.27
N GLN A 844 9.97 -24.18 20.41
CA GLN A 844 11.22 -23.73 19.80
C GLN A 844 12.15 -23.07 20.85
N PRO A 845 12.63 -23.83 21.86
CA PRO A 845 13.59 -23.33 22.85
C PRO A 845 14.95 -22.94 22.23
N PRO A 846 15.84 -22.26 22.98
CA PRO A 846 17.25 -22.15 22.58
C PRO A 846 17.89 -23.54 22.46
N ALA A 847 19.00 -23.63 21.73
CA ALA A 847 19.80 -24.85 21.70
C ALA A 847 20.45 -25.12 23.07
N ASP A 848 20.57 -26.39 23.44
CA ASP A 848 21.17 -26.80 24.73
C ASP A 848 22.60 -26.27 24.91
N ALA A 849 23.10 -26.20 26.14
CA ALA A 849 24.46 -25.72 26.43
C ALA A 849 25.59 -26.51 25.73
N ASP A 850 25.36 -27.77 25.35
CA ASP A 850 26.29 -28.56 24.52
C ASP A 850 26.47 -27.97 23.09
N HIS A 851 25.58 -27.08 22.65
CA HIS A 851 25.61 -26.37 21.37
C HIS A 851 26.10 -24.92 21.48
N ASP A 852 26.59 -24.49 22.64
CA ASP A 852 27.25 -23.20 22.82
C ASP A 852 28.48 -23.05 21.88
N LEU A 853 28.95 -21.82 21.68
CA LEU A 853 30.05 -21.51 20.76
C LEU A 853 31.38 -22.11 21.23
N TRP A 854 31.54 -22.28 22.54
CA TRP A 854 32.62 -23.02 23.18
C TRP A 854 32.17 -24.47 23.41
N GLN A 855 32.92 -25.44 22.87
CA GLN A 855 32.67 -26.87 23.11
C GLN A 855 33.93 -27.56 23.62
N ASP A 856 33.79 -28.38 24.66
CA ASP A 856 34.83 -29.35 25.04
C ASP A 856 34.82 -30.53 24.07
N ILE A 857 35.91 -30.67 23.31
CA ILE A 857 36.02 -31.69 22.26
C ILE A 857 37.20 -32.60 22.53
N LEU A 858 36.91 -33.84 22.96
CA LEU A 858 37.84 -34.95 22.83
C LEU A 858 37.99 -35.30 21.35
N ALA A 859 39.17 -35.02 20.78
CA ALA A 859 39.51 -35.26 19.38
C ALA A 859 40.60 -36.33 19.25
N ASP A 860 40.51 -37.16 18.22
CA ASP A 860 41.58 -38.08 17.79
C ASP A 860 42.70 -37.23 17.16
N THR A 861 43.89 -37.27 17.74
CA THR A 861 44.98 -36.32 17.42
C THR A 861 45.66 -36.62 16.07
N TRP A 862 45.41 -37.79 15.49
CA TRP A 862 45.94 -38.19 14.18
C TRP A 862 45.02 -37.76 13.02
N THR A 863 43.70 -37.85 13.22
CA THR A 863 42.68 -37.51 12.22
C THR A 863 42.12 -36.09 12.37
N GLY A 864 42.27 -35.47 13.55
CA GLY A 864 41.66 -34.18 13.89
C GLY A 864 40.14 -34.22 14.09
N LEU A 865 39.53 -35.41 14.04
CA LEU A 865 38.08 -35.60 14.15
C LEU A 865 37.65 -35.80 15.60
N ARG A 866 36.35 -35.62 15.90
CA ARG A 866 35.80 -35.96 17.22
C ARG A 866 36.05 -37.45 17.50
N ALA A 867 36.54 -37.76 18.70
CA ALA A 867 36.89 -39.12 19.09
C ALA A 867 35.66 -40.06 19.11
N SER A 868 35.94 -41.36 18.96
CA SER A 868 34.98 -42.44 19.17
C SER A 868 35.71 -43.73 19.56
N SER A 869 34.97 -44.66 20.18
CA SER A 869 35.47 -45.99 20.55
C SER A 869 35.91 -46.85 19.35
N LEU A 870 35.54 -46.48 18.12
CA LEU A 870 36.01 -47.12 16.88
C LEU A 870 37.45 -46.71 16.50
N CYS A 871 37.99 -45.68 17.16
CA CYS A 871 39.31 -45.11 16.88
C CYS A 871 40.34 -45.41 17.97
N GLY A 872 39.86 -45.63 19.20
CA GLY A 872 40.67 -46.02 20.35
C GLY A 872 41.28 -44.82 21.08
N ASP A 873 41.21 -44.85 22.40
CA ASP A 873 41.45 -43.68 23.27
C ASP A 873 42.93 -43.39 23.54
N ARG A 874 43.85 -44.02 22.77
CA ARG A 874 45.32 -43.90 22.97
C ARG A 874 45.89 -42.60 22.41
N PHE A 875 45.28 -42.06 21.36
CA PHE A 875 45.75 -40.87 20.65
C PHE A 875 44.62 -39.85 20.58
N THR A 876 44.10 -39.49 21.75
CA THR A 876 43.02 -38.51 21.90
C THR A 876 43.43 -37.40 22.86
N LYS A 877 43.02 -36.16 22.56
CA LYS A 877 43.28 -34.97 23.38
C LYS A 877 42.02 -34.10 23.46
N GLU A 878 41.81 -33.46 24.59
CA GLU A 878 40.74 -32.48 24.79
C GLU A 878 41.16 -31.12 24.26
N TYR A 879 40.27 -30.49 23.50
CA TYR A 879 40.42 -29.15 22.95
C TYR A 879 39.16 -28.33 23.27
N LEU A 880 39.35 -27.09 23.73
CA LEU A 880 38.28 -26.09 23.75
C LEU A 880 38.09 -25.60 22.31
N GLY A 881 37.03 -26.09 21.66
CA GLY A 881 36.76 -25.90 20.24
C GLY A 881 35.67 -24.88 19.94
N LEU A 882 35.75 -24.31 18.74
CA LEU A 882 34.78 -23.36 18.17
C LEU A 882 33.63 -24.12 17.48
N ASN A 883 32.42 -24.03 18.00
CA ASN A 883 31.21 -24.59 17.38
C ASN A 883 30.73 -23.74 16.20
N VAL A 884 31.47 -23.76 15.09
CA VAL A 884 31.20 -22.96 13.89
C VAL A 884 31.14 -23.85 12.66
N GLN A 885 30.01 -23.79 11.94
CA GLN A 885 29.80 -24.48 10.64
C GLN A 885 29.90 -23.52 9.44
N ASP A 886 29.73 -22.22 9.65
CA ASP A 886 29.76 -21.19 8.60
C ASP A 886 31.18 -21.07 7.99
N PRO A 887 31.36 -21.34 6.68
CA PRO A 887 32.68 -21.35 6.06
C PRO A 887 33.32 -19.95 5.99
N TRP A 888 32.51 -18.89 5.94
CA TRP A 888 32.97 -17.51 5.93
C TRP A 888 33.41 -17.07 7.33
N ALA A 889 32.71 -17.53 8.37
CA ALA A 889 33.16 -17.38 9.76
C ALA A 889 34.49 -18.11 9.99
N ILE A 890 34.64 -19.36 9.53
CA ILE A 890 35.89 -20.11 9.63
C ILE A 890 37.03 -19.40 8.88
N LYS A 891 36.77 -18.89 7.67
CA LYS A 891 37.71 -18.05 6.88
C LYS A 891 38.11 -16.80 7.66
N TRP A 892 37.15 -16.05 8.20
CA TRP A 892 37.39 -14.82 8.97
C TRP A 892 38.21 -15.07 10.25
N LEU A 893 37.80 -16.06 11.05
CA LEU A 893 38.45 -16.49 12.30
C LEU A 893 39.90 -16.94 12.08
N SER A 894 40.20 -17.63 10.96
CA SER A 894 41.53 -18.22 10.73
C SER A 894 42.47 -17.37 9.86
N GLN A 895 41.96 -16.47 9.01
CA GLN A 895 42.78 -15.77 8.01
C GLN A 895 42.91 -14.25 8.25
N THR A 896 42.03 -13.64 9.04
CA THR A 896 42.09 -12.19 9.32
C THR A 896 42.81 -11.88 10.63
N SER A 897 43.26 -10.63 10.81
CA SER A 897 43.74 -10.15 12.11
C SER A 897 42.58 -9.91 13.09
N GLN A 898 41.44 -9.40 12.60
CA GLN A 898 40.25 -9.14 13.40
C GLN A 898 39.67 -10.42 14.01
N GLY A 899 39.49 -11.47 13.21
CA GLY A 899 38.93 -12.74 13.65
C GLY A 899 39.84 -13.50 14.63
N ARG A 900 41.16 -13.45 14.44
CA ARG A 900 42.12 -14.07 15.37
C ARG A 900 42.21 -13.32 16.70
N ALA A 901 42.28 -11.99 16.67
CA ALA A 901 42.22 -11.17 17.89
C ALA A 901 40.86 -11.30 18.62
N TRP A 902 39.76 -11.44 17.87
CA TRP A 902 38.45 -11.74 18.44
C TRP A 902 38.45 -13.12 19.13
N ALA A 903 39.00 -14.16 18.49
CA ALA A 903 39.04 -15.50 19.06
C ALA A 903 39.93 -15.57 20.32
N GLU A 904 41.10 -14.90 20.30
CA GLU A 904 41.99 -14.78 21.46
C GLU A 904 41.29 -14.08 22.64
N ALA A 905 40.56 -12.99 22.37
CA ALA A 905 39.78 -12.27 23.39
C ALA A 905 38.67 -13.11 24.03
N HIS A 906 38.18 -14.15 23.34
CA HIS A 906 37.17 -15.10 23.83
C HIS A 906 37.79 -16.43 24.30
N GLY A 907 39.09 -16.46 24.60
CA GLY A 907 39.78 -17.59 25.24
C GLY A 907 40.26 -18.71 24.31
N PHE A 908 40.00 -18.63 23.00
CA PHE A 908 40.48 -19.60 22.03
C PHE A 908 41.96 -19.35 21.69
N LYS A 909 42.73 -20.43 21.50
CA LYS A 909 44.18 -20.36 21.27
C LYS A 909 44.52 -20.75 19.83
N GLU A 910 45.55 -20.13 19.25
CA GLU A 910 46.10 -20.57 17.97
C GLU A 910 46.90 -21.88 18.13
N PRO A 911 46.81 -22.83 17.16
CA PRO A 911 45.89 -22.85 16.03
C PRO A 911 44.45 -23.17 16.48
N LEU A 912 43.47 -22.41 15.96
CA LEU A 912 42.07 -22.53 16.35
C LEU A 912 41.50 -23.92 16.01
N PHE A 913 40.96 -24.61 17.01
CA PHE A 913 40.31 -25.91 16.82
C PHE A 913 38.83 -25.72 16.48
N VAL A 914 38.47 -25.78 15.19
CA VAL A 914 37.06 -25.71 14.75
C VAL A 914 36.39 -27.08 14.94
N SER A 915 35.18 -27.06 15.50
CA SER A 915 34.42 -28.25 15.88
C SER A 915 34.13 -29.20 14.71
N PRO A 916 34.73 -30.41 14.68
CA PRO A 916 34.50 -31.36 13.60
C PRO A 916 33.08 -31.92 13.68
N GLN A 917 32.33 -31.85 12.58
CA GLN A 917 30.97 -32.38 12.51
C GLN A 917 30.94 -33.92 12.43
N ARG A 918 32.02 -34.54 11.93
CA ARG A 918 32.16 -35.99 11.82
C ARG A 918 33.00 -36.55 12.98
N ARG A 919 32.52 -37.66 13.57
CA ARG A 919 33.32 -38.51 14.46
C ARG A 919 34.23 -39.43 13.64
N CYS A 920 35.42 -39.68 14.17
CA CYS A 920 36.33 -40.70 13.66
C CYS A 920 35.65 -42.09 13.69
N GLY A 921 35.87 -42.92 12.67
CA GLY A 921 35.32 -44.28 12.53
C GLY A 921 36.36 -45.31 12.07
N GLU A 922 35.94 -46.57 11.89
CA GLU A 922 36.85 -47.70 11.62
C GLU A 922 37.74 -47.53 10.37
N GLY A 923 37.22 -46.90 9.32
CA GLY A 923 37.92 -46.70 8.05
C GLY A 923 38.87 -45.49 8.02
N ASP A 924 38.97 -44.72 9.10
CA ASP A 924 39.88 -43.56 9.16
C ASP A 924 41.35 -43.98 9.41
N PRO A 925 42.33 -43.15 8.97
CA PRO A 925 43.76 -43.43 9.17
C PRO A 925 44.13 -43.65 10.64
N ARG A 926 45.12 -44.53 10.88
CA ARG A 926 45.63 -44.88 12.22
C ARG A 926 47.15 -44.67 12.30
N PRO A 927 47.66 -44.07 13.38
CA PRO A 927 49.07 -44.14 13.71
C PRO A 927 49.42 -45.54 14.26
N LEU A 928 50.52 -46.10 13.80
CA LEU A 928 51.14 -47.33 14.28
C LEU A 928 52.42 -46.96 15.02
N LEU A 929 52.24 -46.37 16.20
CA LEU A 929 53.31 -45.78 17.01
C LEU A 929 53.51 -46.56 18.31
N ASP A 930 54.74 -46.98 18.60
CA ASP A 930 55.15 -47.60 19.86
C ASP A 930 56.64 -47.38 20.13
N VAL A 931 57.01 -47.09 21.38
CA VAL A 931 58.38 -47.32 21.87
C VAL A 931 58.41 -48.72 22.49
N ILE A 932 59.35 -49.55 22.03
CA ILE A 932 59.44 -50.99 22.35
C ILE A 932 60.58 -51.24 23.35
N LEU A 933 61.68 -50.51 23.18
CA LEU A 933 62.76 -50.32 24.16
C LEU A 933 63.21 -48.84 24.11
N PRO A 934 63.60 -48.22 25.22
CA PRO A 934 63.39 -48.68 26.60
C PRO A 934 61.91 -48.68 26.98
N LYS A 935 61.57 -49.27 28.12
CA LYS A 935 60.20 -49.24 28.67
C LYS A 935 60.01 -48.06 29.63
N ASP A 936 58.75 -47.66 29.79
CA ASP A 936 58.34 -46.71 30.81
C ASP A 936 58.68 -47.23 32.22
N GLY A 937 59.29 -46.36 33.03
CA GLY A 937 59.81 -46.67 34.36
C GLY A 937 61.09 -47.52 34.39
N GLU A 938 61.78 -47.74 33.27
CA GLU A 938 62.96 -48.62 33.23
C GLU A 938 64.24 -47.91 33.72
N HIS A 939 65.00 -48.59 34.59
CA HIS A 939 66.20 -48.08 35.26
C HIS A 939 67.49 -48.59 34.60
N PHE A 940 68.45 -47.70 34.33
CA PHE A 940 69.66 -48.00 33.58
C PHE A 940 70.94 -47.52 34.27
N SER A 941 71.82 -48.46 34.61
CA SER A 941 73.23 -48.23 34.99
C SER A 941 74.21 -48.68 33.89
N GLN A 942 73.77 -48.67 32.63
CA GLN A 942 74.57 -49.01 31.45
C GLN A 942 74.95 -47.74 30.70
N HIS A 943 76.07 -47.74 29.97
CA HIS A 943 76.59 -46.52 29.31
C HIS A 943 75.80 -46.12 28.06
N GLU A 944 75.15 -47.08 27.40
CA GLU A 944 74.38 -46.94 26.17
C GLU A 944 73.02 -47.65 26.32
N VAL A 945 71.95 -47.03 25.84
CA VAL A 945 70.59 -47.63 25.81
C VAL A 945 70.00 -47.45 24.41
N GLN A 946 69.63 -48.56 23.75
CA GLN A 946 69.02 -48.50 22.41
C GLN A 946 67.55 -48.10 22.48
N VAL A 947 67.16 -47.13 21.65
CA VAL A 947 65.77 -46.74 21.44
C VAL A 947 65.25 -47.47 20.21
N VAL A 948 64.38 -48.46 20.45
CA VAL A 948 63.74 -49.32 19.44
C VAL A 948 62.27 -48.96 19.36
N VAL A 949 61.80 -48.59 18.18
CA VAL A 949 60.43 -48.09 17.96
C VAL A 949 59.73 -48.80 16.80
N ARG A 950 58.40 -48.67 16.79
CA ARG A 950 57.55 -48.77 15.60
C ARG A 950 56.98 -47.38 15.33
N ALA A 951 57.06 -46.90 14.09
CA ALA A 951 56.68 -45.54 13.72
C ALA A 951 56.19 -45.51 12.26
N ASP A 952 54.93 -45.86 12.07
CA ASP A 952 54.26 -46.00 10.76
C ASP A 952 52.81 -45.49 10.88
N ALA A 953 52.05 -45.42 9.78
CA ALA A 953 50.62 -45.16 9.80
C ALA A 953 49.89 -45.81 8.63
N SER A 954 48.63 -46.22 8.81
CA SER A 954 47.86 -46.85 7.72
C SER A 954 47.59 -45.94 6.52
N ALA A 955 47.62 -44.62 6.75
CA ALA A 955 47.71 -43.57 5.75
C ALA A 955 48.26 -42.27 6.39
N ASN A 956 48.55 -41.27 5.56
CA ASN A 956 48.98 -39.92 5.96
C ASN A 956 50.32 -39.80 6.73
N PHE A 957 51.15 -40.84 6.78
CA PHE A 957 52.52 -40.71 7.33
C PHE A 957 53.30 -39.58 6.65
N HIS A 958 53.92 -38.69 7.43
CA HIS A 958 54.85 -37.67 6.92
C HIS A 958 56.28 -37.89 7.42
N HIS A 959 56.50 -37.89 8.74
CA HIS A 959 57.79 -38.20 9.37
C HIS A 959 57.58 -38.51 10.87
N TYR A 960 58.64 -38.99 11.54
CA TYR A 960 58.70 -39.08 13.00
C TYR A 960 59.89 -38.30 13.57
N GLU A 961 59.78 -37.90 14.83
CA GLU A 961 60.84 -37.30 15.66
C GLU A 961 60.91 -37.99 17.02
N LEU A 962 62.10 -38.08 17.58
CA LEU A 962 62.39 -38.57 18.92
C LEU A 962 63.13 -37.47 19.68
N ASP A 963 62.54 -37.04 20.78
CA ASP A 963 63.09 -36.06 21.71
C ASP A 963 63.39 -36.68 23.07
N TRP A 964 64.25 -36.03 23.85
CA TRP A 964 64.39 -36.27 25.29
C TRP A 964 64.36 -34.95 26.07
N ALA A 965 64.10 -35.03 27.37
CA ALA A 965 64.25 -33.91 28.31
C ALA A 965 64.55 -34.44 29.73
N PRO A 966 65.17 -33.63 30.62
CA PRO A 966 65.38 -34.01 32.01
C PRO A 966 64.08 -33.97 32.83
N GLY A 967 63.96 -34.89 33.81
CA GLY A 967 62.82 -34.96 34.72
C GLY A 967 61.68 -35.86 34.24
N GLU A 968 60.67 -36.05 35.09
CA GLU A 968 59.49 -36.87 34.80
C GLU A 968 58.39 -36.11 34.04
N ARG A 969 58.41 -34.77 34.13
CA ARG A 969 57.46 -33.84 33.52
C ARG A 969 58.21 -32.56 33.10
N PRO A 970 58.94 -32.59 31.98
CA PRO A 970 59.61 -31.42 31.42
C PRO A 970 58.59 -30.38 30.94
N ASP A 971 58.98 -29.10 30.92
CA ASP A 971 58.20 -28.07 30.25
C ASP A 971 58.40 -28.17 28.72
N ASP A 972 57.47 -27.64 27.92
CA ASP A 972 57.52 -27.79 26.45
C ASP A 972 58.77 -27.16 25.79
N GLY A 973 59.51 -26.30 26.51
CA GLY A 973 60.78 -25.72 26.08
C GLY A 973 62.04 -26.54 26.40
N ASP A 974 61.94 -27.60 27.21
CA ASP A 974 63.11 -28.40 27.66
C ASP A 974 63.48 -29.54 26.68
N TRP A 975 62.61 -29.84 25.71
CA TRP A 975 62.76 -30.96 24.79
C TRP A 975 63.88 -30.76 23.76
N GLN A 976 64.72 -31.79 23.61
CA GLN A 976 65.85 -31.82 22.68
C GLN A 976 65.72 -33.01 21.72
N GLY A 977 65.54 -32.70 20.43
CA GLY A 977 65.49 -33.69 19.36
C GLY A 977 66.82 -34.43 19.19
N ILE A 978 66.75 -35.76 19.19
CA ILE A 978 67.91 -36.67 19.12
C ILE A 978 67.88 -37.60 17.90
N ALA A 979 66.70 -37.90 17.34
CA ALA A 979 66.58 -38.59 16.06
C ALA A 979 65.31 -38.16 15.32
N SER A 980 65.30 -38.25 13.99
CA SER A 980 64.10 -38.08 13.17
C SER A 980 64.20 -38.92 11.89
N GLY A 981 63.07 -39.14 11.20
CA GLY A 981 63.05 -39.93 9.98
C GLY A 981 61.80 -39.76 9.14
N THR A 982 62.00 -39.64 7.82
CA THR A 982 60.96 -39.42 6.79
C THR A 982 60.53 -40.72 6.09
N SER A 983 60.84 -41.89 6.67
CA SER A 983 60.47 -43.20 6.15
C SER A 983 59.72 -44.00 7.22
N PRO A 984 58.60 -44.65 6.88
CA PRO A 984 57.81 -45.42 7.86
C PRO A 984 58.55 -46.67 8.35
N ILE A 985 58.34 -46.98 9.62
CA ILE A 985 58.90 -48.14 10.33
C ILE A 985 57.73 -49.05 10.74
N PRO A 986 57.26 -49.95 9.85
CA PRO A 986 56.08 -50.81 10.10
C PRO A 986 56.32 -51.95 11.11
N GLN A 987 57.58 -52.24 11.41
CA GLN A 987 58.02 -53.25 12.39
C GLN A 987 58.82 -52.57 13.50
N GLN A 988 59.68 -53.30 14.21
CA GLN A 988 60.56 -52.73 15.23
C GLN A 988 61.95 -52.40 14.65
N GLN A 989 62.44 -51.18 14.87
CA GLN A 989 63.77 -50.75 14.43
C GLN A 989 64.45 -49.88 15.50
N ALA A 990 65.75 -50.10 15.72
CA ALA A 990 66.58 -49.20 16.51
C ALA A 990 66.80 -47.90 15.72
N ILE A 991 66.36 -46.76 16.27
CA ILE A 991 66.51 -45.44 15.64
C ILE A 991 67.56 -44.55 16.31
N TYR A 992 67.91 -44.83 17.56
CA TYR A 992 68.90 -44.07 18.33
C TYR A 992 69.55 -44.93 19.42
N THR A 993 70.71 -44.47 19.93
CA THR A 993 71.35 -45.01 21.13
C THR A 993 71.64 -43.86 22.09
N LEU A 994 70.99 -43.85 23.24
CA LEU A 994 71.14 -42.84 24.27
C LEU A 994 72.51 -42.96 24.97
N PRO A 995 73.37 -41.93 24.96
CA PRO A 995 74.63 -41.92 25.69
C PRO A 995 74.39 -41.60 27.17
N MET A 996 73.94 -42.58 27.94
CA MET A 996 73.55 -42.42 29.37
C MET A 996 74.66 -41.82 30.24
N ALA A 997 75.93 -41.96 29.84
CA ALA A 997 77.04 -41.31 30.51
C ALA A 997 76.96 -39.77 30.47
N GLU A 998 76.50 -39.21 29.34
CA GLU A 998 76.45 -37.76 29.04
C GLU A 998 75.13 -37.11 29.46
N LEU A 999 74.06 -37.90 29.59
CA LEU A 999 72.74 -37.43 30.03
C LEU A 999 72.67 -37.20 31.55
N PRO A 1000 71.79 -36.29 32.03
CA PRO A 1000 71.53 -36.07 33.46
C PRO A 1000 71.17 -37.35 34.22
N ARG A 1001 71.47 -37.39 35.52
CA ARG A 1001 71.13 -38.51 36.41
C ARG A 1001 69.72 -38.38 36.98
N GLY A 1002 69.09 -39.51 37.28
CA GLY A 1002 67.68 -39.56 37.65
C GLY A 1002 66.76 -39.63 36.43
N ALA A 1003 65.55 -39.08 36.54
CA ALA A 1003 64.53 -39.18 35.50
C ALA A 1003 64.91 -38.45 34.20
N LEU A 1004 64.62 -39.11 33.08
CA LEU A 1004 64.70 -38.59 31.72
C LEU A 1004 63.38 -38.95 31.00
N ALA A 1005 62.66 -37.94 30.51
CA ALA A 1005 61.50 -38.16 29.66
C ALA A 1005 61.96 -38.37 28.20
N LEU A 1006 61.36 -39.33 27.50
CA LEU A 1006 61.46 -39.50 26.05
C LEU A 1006 60.10 -39.22 25.41
N ARG A 1007 60.09 -38.53 24.27
CA ARG A 1007 58.90 -38.30 23.43
C ARG A 1007 59.19 -38.82 22.03
N LEU A 1008 58.38 -39.76 21.56
CA LEU A 1008 58.33 -40.15 20.15
C LEU A 1008 57.08 -39.53 19.53
N THR A 1009 57.26 -38.61 18.58
CA THR A 1009 56.19 -37.93 17.86
C THR A 1009 56.13 -38.43 16.43
N LEU A 1010 54.94 -38.79 15.97
CA LEU A 1010 54.63 -39.11 14.58
C LEU A 1010 53.80 -37.97 13.98
N TYR A 1011 54.22 -37.45 12.85
CA TYR A 1011 53.53 -36.35 12.17
C TYR A 1011 52.80 -36.84 10.91
N SER A 1012 51.63 -36.25 10.69
CA SER A 1012 50.73 -36.51 9.57
C SER A 1012 50.93 -35.49 8.44
N THR A 1013 50.63 -35.88 7.21
CA THR A 1013 50.51 -34.96 6.06
C THR A 1013 49.34 -33.99 6.20
N GLN A 1014 48.45 -34.18 7.17
CA GLN A 1014 47.32 -33.31 7.50
C GLN A 1014 47.62 -32.29 8.62
N ASN A 1015 48.89 -32.08 8.96
CA ASN A 1015 49.34 -31.20 10.05
C ASN A 1015 48.81 -31.61 11.46
N THR A 1016 48.48 -32.88 11.60
CA THR A 1016 48.10 -33.57 12.84
C THR A 1016 49.26 -34.44 13.35
N SER A 1017 49.20 -34.92 14.60
CA SER A 1017 50.27 -35.75 15.16
C SER A 1017 49.80 -36.72 16.26
N ALA A 1018 50.53 -37.82 16.41
CA ALA A 1018 50.38 -38.76 17.51
C ALA A 1018 51.70 -38.81 18.30
N GLU A 1019 51.65 -38.67 19.62
CA GLU A 1019 52.85 -38.75 20.47
C GLU A 1019 52.77 -39.91 21.47
N ILE A 1020 53.93 -40.44 21.85
CA ILE A 1020 54.12 -41.31 23.00
C ILE A 1020 55.19 -40.68 23.88
N LYS A 1021 54.86 -40.45 25.15
CA LYS A 1021 55.79 -40.03 26.19
C LYS A 1021 56.01 -41.18 27.18
N LEU A 1022 57.24 -41.37 27.61
CA LEU A 1022 57.62 -42.30 28.69
C LEU A 1022 58.81 -41.75 29.49
N VAL A 1023 59.02 -42.26 30.70
CA VAL A 1023 60.14 -41.88 31.58
C VAL A 1023 61.09 -43.06 31.77
N ILE A 1024 62.39 -42.79 31.75
CA ILE A 1024 63.45 -43.74 32.16
C ILE A 1024 64.32 -43.12 33.24
N TYR A 1025 65.04 -43.95 34.01
CA TYR A 1025 65.91 -43.48 35.09
C TYR A 1025 67.38 -43.78 34.79
N ASN A 1026 68.21 -42.74 34.78
CA ASN A 1026 69.65 -42.82 34.61
C ASN A 1026 70.36 -43.00 35.96
N ASP A 1027 70.53 -44.26 36.34
CA ASP A 1027 71.18 -44.72 37.58
C ASP A 1027 72.68 -45.02 37.37
N MET A 1028 73.29 -44.42 36.35
CA MET A 1028 74.74 -44.43 36.18
C MET A 1028 75.43 -43.73 37.36
N PRO A 1029 76.50 -44.30 37.95
CA PRO A 1029 77.17 -43.69 39.08
C PRO A 1029 77.69 -42.28 38.76
N GLU A 1030 77.78 -41.45 39.81
CA GLU A 1030 78.37 -40.11 39.73
C GLU A 1030 79.87 -40.23 39.36
N PRO A 1031 80.35 -39.47 38.36
CA PRO A 1031 81.73 -39.58 37.91
C PRO A 1031 82.69 -39.16 39.03
N THR A 1032 83.56 -40.08 39.44
CA THR A 1032 84.54 -39.82 40.50
C THR A 1032 85.45 -38.65 40.12
N ALA A 1033 85.41 -37.57 40.90
CA ALA A 1033 86.07 -36.31 40.56
C ALA A 1033 87.59 -36.46 40.38
N THR A 1034 88.06 -36.31 39.14
CA THR A 1034 89.49 -36.21 38.81
C THR A 1034 90.10 -35.00 39.51
N PRO A 1035 91.23 -35.12 40.22
CA PRO A 1035 91.77 -34.04 41.05
C PRO A 1035 92.21 -32.82 40.23
N THR A 1036 91.71 -31.64 40.63
CA THR A 1036 92.01 -30.35 40.00
C THR A 1036 93.51 -30.04 40.04
N ALA A 1037 94.09 -29.63 38.91
CA ALA A 1037 95.48 -29.21 38.82
C ALA A 1037 95.72 -27.85 39.52
N THR A 1038 96.85 -27.74 40.22
CA THR A 1038 97.25 -26.56 41.00
C THR A 1038 97.38 -25.29 40.15
N PRO A 1039 96.70 -24.17 40.49
CA PRO A 1039 96.93 -22.88 39.83
C PRO A 1039 98.23 -22.22 40.31
N THR A 1040 99.08 -21.82 39.36
CA THR A 1040 100.31 -21.04 39.62
C THR A 1040 99.98 -19.57 39.89
N GLN A 1041 100.58 -19.00 40.94
CA GLN A 1041 100.34 -17.60 41.35
C GLN A 1041 101.03 -16.57 40.45
N THR A 1042 100.47 -15.36 40.38
CA THR A 1042 101.16 -14.10 40.02
C THR A 1042 100.62 -12.97 40.91
N LEU A 1043 101.39 -11.89 41.06
CA LEU A 1043 101.36 -11.01 42.25
C LEU A 1043 100.41 -9.80 42.17
N THR A 1044 99.99 -9.36 43.36
CA THR A 1044 99.28 -8.10 43.74
C THR A 1044 100.24 -6.91 43.96
N PRO A 1045 99.80 -5.68 44.35
CA PRO A 1045 98.48 -5.03 44.28
C PRO A 1045 98.51 -3.55 43.78
N SER A 1046 97.34 -2.88 43.72
CA SER A 1046 97.18 -1.49 44.23
C SER A 1046 95.71 -1.16 44.59
N ALA A 1047 95.45 -0.07 45.31
CA ALA A 1047 94.14 0.32 45.89
C ALA A 1047 93.39 1.39 45.04
N THR A 1048 92.24 2.03 45.36
CA THR A 1048 91.47 2.37 46.60
C THR A 1048 90.05 2.86 46.17
N THR A 1049 88.91 2.89 46.92
CA THR A 1049 88.32 2.19 48.10
C THR A 1049 86.90 2.76 48.42
N THR A 1050 85.91 1.91 48.78
CA THR A 1050 84.67 2.26 49.57
C THR A 1050 83.59 3.09 48.79
N ILE A 1051 82.27 3.19 49.08
CA ILE A 1051 81.40 2.95 50.26
C ILE A 1051 79.95 2.49 49.88
N THR A 1052 79.25 1.79 50.79
CA THR A 1052 77.78 1.59 50.93
C THR A 1052 77.12 2.71 51.79
N PRO A 1053 75.80 2.75 52.12
CA PRO A 1053 74.59 2.09 51.56
C PRO A 1053 73.35 3.02 51.34
N THR A 1054 72.27 2.46 50.75
CA THR A 1054 70.80 2.58 51.06
C THR A 1054 70.30 3.80 51.87
N PRO A 1055 69.27 4.59 51.43
CA PRO A 1055 67.86 4.14 51.47
C PRO A 1055 66.85 4.74 50.44
N ALA A 1056 65.57 4.39 50.60
CA ALA A 1056 64.36 4.93 49.95
C ALA A 1056 63.27 5.23 51.03
N PRO A 1057 62.03 5.68 50.73
CA PRO A 1057 61.45 6.33 49.54
C PRO A 1057 60.74 7.69 49.86
N SER A 1058 60.11 8.36 48.89
CA SER A 1058 59.00 9.34 49.11
C SER A 1058 58.19 9.64 47.82
N ILE A 1059 57.18 10.51 47.89
CA ILE A 1059 55.97 10.57 47.02
C ILE A 1059 55.65 11.97 46.43
N THR A 1060 55.09 12.00 45.19
CA THR A 1060 54.04 12.94 44.67
C THR A 1060 54.44 14.44 44.49
N PRO A 1061 54.11 15.18 43.38
CA PRO A 1061 52.73 15.35 42.84
C PRO A 1061 52.53 15.54 41.31
N THR A 1062 51.25 15.61 40.92
CA THR A 1062 50.68 15.91 39.58
C THR A 1062 50.51 17.43 39.36
N PRO A 1063 50.51 17.92 38.10
CA PRO A 1063 49.36 18.73 37.64
C PRO A 1063 48.96 18.56 36.15
N GLU A 1064 47.65 18.37 35.94
CA GLU A 1064 46.70 18.97 34.96
C GLU A 1064 47.04 19.32 33.46
N PRO A 1065 46.02 19.59 32.61
CA PRO A 1065 46.07 19.29 31.16
C PRO A 1065 46.26 20.51 30.24
N SER A 1066 46.10 20.28 28.92
CA SER A 1066 46.05 21.32 27.88
C SER A 1066 44.95 21.00 26.84
N ALA A 1067 44.30 22.03 26.30
CA ALA A 1067 43.31 21.93 25.23
C ALA A 1067 43.33 23.19 24.34
N THR A 1068 43.39 22.97 23.02
CA THR A 1068 43.06 23.91 21.90
C THR A 1068 43.85 25.26 21.87
N PRO A 1069 43.82 26.07 20.79
CA PRO A 1069 42.92 26.12 19.61
C PRO A 1069 43.14 25.03 18.56
#